data_AF-A0A844HAX7-F1
#
_entry.id   AF-A0A844HAX7-F1
#
_cell.length_a   1.000
_cell.length_b   1.000
_cell.length_c   1.000
_cell.angle_alpha   90.00
_cell.angle_beta   90.00
_cell.angle_gamma   90.00
#
_symmetry.space_group_name_H-M   'P 1'
#
loop_
_entity.id
_entity.type
_entity.pdbx_description
1 polymer ?
#
loop_
_entity_poly.entity_id
_entity_poly.type
_entity_poly.pdbx_seq_one_letter_code
_entity_poly.pdbx_strand_id
1 'polypeptide(L)'
;MAGKDDKPEAPQAAEAVATPGSRVRRAKAAQTAPGSTPAAPVQAPAEAAGNEAPAAAKPARRPRTTAAKAVDAAVTDAAPAASAAPASAAKTGKRAAVKRARGMPRTDPRTVTHRKPAARKTALAEAVAPEAALSSPAAAAEPAQVAAPTAETGAAAPSHSTAAFLEAAFGPGSTLPEKLVQNIERIESLTQRLISALSLRKPKNPGVEGPGADLFTTAASAWVKLLAEQPERVMERQVSYWGETLRHFAEAQAALARGTLSAPPDEGPKDRRFANPLWERHPFFNFIKRQYQINAEAMLQAASDLDVTEMTDRRRIEWFTRQMIDMMAPTNFLATNPDALEKALATEGESLVKGLENLVRDVESHGGEMIVSLADRDAFRVGENIGTTAGTVVARTKLYELIQYKPTTEKVHEIPLVIFPPWINKFYIMDLKPQNSLIRWIVDQGYTLFVVGWKNPDPSYGDTGMDDYVSAYLEVMDRVLDLTDQKKLNAVGYCIAGTTLSLTLSLLKQRGDDRVNSATFFTTLTDFSDQGEFTAFLQEDFVSGIEQEAARTGVLSSQLMTRTFSFLRANDLVWGPAIRSYMLGESPPAFDLLFWNGDGTNLPGRMAVEYLRGLCQQNAFVRDGYELMGHRLNVRDVDLPLCAIACETDHIAPAADSWRGIAQMGSRDKTFILSESGHIAGIINPPSKKKYGHYTSTAGFATDFTDWRAKSEFHPGSWWPRWGDWLAGRSGGEVQAREPEEGFGPAPGSYVHERS
;
A
#
# COMPACT_ATOMS: atom_id res chain seq x y z
N MET A 1 -38.07 -37.48 44.39
CA MET A 1 -37.52 -37.22 45.74
C MET A 1 -36.14 -36.59 45.54
N ALA A 2 -35.62 -35.63 46.28
CA ALA A 2 -36.13 -34.59 47.21
C ALA A 2 -34.89 -34.10 48.00
N GLY A 3 -34.73 -32.79 48.19
CA GLY A 3 -33.48 -32.16 48.65
C GLY A 3 -32.88 -31.34 47.49
N LYS A 4 -32.77 -30.00 47.53
CA LYS A 4 -32.30 -29.04 48.56
C LYS A 4 -30.82 -29.19 48.91
N ASP A 5 -30.03 -28.13 49.04
CA ASP A 5 -30.14 -26.72 48.59
C ASP A 5 -28.72 -26.14 48.69
N ASP A 6 -28.23 -25.35 47.72
CA ASP A 6 -27.36 -24.19 48.00
C ASP A 6 -27.03 -23.35 46.76
N LYS A 7 -26.59 -22.10 46.99
CA LYS A 7 -26.08 -21.15 45.97
C LYS A 7 -24.76 -20.54 46.42
N PRO A 8 -23.78 -20.32 45.52
CA PRO A 8 -22.75 -19.30 45.70
C PRO A 8 -23.21 -17.92 45.19
N GLU A 9 -22.62 -16.85 45.71
CA GLU A 9 -22.94 -15.44 45.42
C GLU A 9 -22.12 -14.86 44.25
N ALA A 10 -22.50 -13.66 43.78
CA ALA A 10 -21.76 -12.89 42.78
C ALA A 10 -20.74 -11.93 43.45
N PRO A 11 -19.55 -11.71 42.85
CA PRO A 11 -18.50 -10.90 43.46
C PRO A 11 -18.82 -9.39 43.43
N GLN A 12 -18.36 -8.69 44.48
CA GLN A 12 -18.45 -7.24 44.60
C GLN A 12 -17.31 -6.55 43.85
N ALA A 13 -17.54 -5.34 43.33
CA ALA A 13 -16.52 -4.52 42.68
C ALA A 13 -15.76 -3.66 43.72
N ALA A 14 -14.44 -3.57 43.58
CA ALA A 14 -13.57 -2.79 44.46
C ALA A 14 -13.46 -1.31 44.05
N GLU A 15 -13.06 -0.47 44.99
CA GLU A 15 -13.05 0.99 44.87
C GLU A 15 -11.83 1.53 44.08
N ALA A 16 -12.01 2.66 43.38
CA ALA A 16 -10.93 3.42 42.76
C ALA A 16 -10.68 4.73 43.52
N VAL A 17 -9.43 4.94 43.96
CA VAL A 17 -9.01 6.14 44.71
C VAL A 17 -8.73 7.30 43.75
N ALA A 18 -9.21 8.50 44.09
CA ALA A 18 -8.98 9.72 43.32
C ALA A 18 -8.64 10.93 44.20
N THR A 19 -7.59 11.67 43.82
CA THR A 19 -7.03 12.83 44.55
C THR A 19 -7.60 14.15 43.97
N PRO A 20 -7.91 15.19 44.77
CA PRO A 20 -8.91 16.20 44.38
C PRO A 20 -8.35 17.52 43.81
N GLY A 21 -9.14 18.26 43.02
CA GLY A 21 -8.65 19.52 42.45
C GLY A 21 -9.56 20.49 41.68
N SER A 22 -10.85 20.73 42.02
CA SER A 22 -11.46 22.09 41.94
C SER A 22 -12.96 22.17 42.32
N ARG A 23 -13.35 23.35 42.82
CA ARG A 23 -14.73 23.85 43.03
C ARG A 23 -15.07 24.82 41.87
N VAL A 24 -16.30 25.19 41.49
CA VAL A 24 -17.66 25.03 42.04
C VAL A 24 -18.66 25.26 40.86
N ARG A 25 -19.90 24.73 40.82
CA ARG A 25 -21.17 25.36 41.27
C ARG A 25 -22.35 24.40 41.00
N ARG A 26 -23.50 24.53 41.70
CA ARG A 26 -24.58 23.52 41.69
C ARG A 26 -26.00 24.11 41.75
N ALA A 27 -26.92 23.62 40.90
CA ALA A 27 -28.39 23.66 41.02
C ALA A 27 -28.93 22.40 40.29
N LYS A 28 -29.76 21.50 40.85
CA LYS A 28 -31.14 21.58 41.40
C LYS A 28 -32.21 21.94 40.33
N ALA A 29 -33.37 21.26 40.21
CA ALA A 29 -33.85 19.95 40.75
C ALA A 29 -35.20 19.53 40.08
N ALA A 30 -35.73 18.34 40.46
CA ALA A 30 -37.03 17.70 40.10
C ALA A 30 -37.15 17.14 38.66
N GLN A 31 -37.64 15.92 38.34
CA GLN A 31 -38.44 14.84 38.98
C GLN A 31 -39.98 14.94 38.99
N THR A 32 -40.64 14.10 38.18
CA THR A 32 -41.93 13.35 38.32
C THR A 32 -42.19 12.61 36.99
N ALA A 33 -42.98 11.54 36.83
CA ALA A 33 -43.34 10.32 37.58
C ALA A 33 -44.22 9.43 36.62
N PRO A 34 -44.34 8.08 36.75
CA PRO A 34 -44.74 7.22 35.61
C PRO A 34 -46.01 6.36 35.75
N GLY A 35 -46.47 5.77 34.62
CA GLY A 35 -47.43 4.66 34.51
C GLY A 35 -47.95 4.49 33.05
N SER A 36 -48.37 3.33 32.56
CA SER A 36 -48.30 1.94 33.08
C SER A 36 -48.48 0.88 31.94
N THR A 37 -48.04 -0.36 32.19
CA THR A 37 -48.10 -1.61 31.39
C THR A 37 -49.55 -2.15 31.17
N PRO A 38 -49.85 -3.30 30.48
CA PRO A 38 -48.99 -4.46 30.13
C PRO A 38 -49.19 -5.19 28.76
N ALA A 39 -48.38 -6.26 28.58
CA ALA A 39 -48.71 -7.57 27.97
C ALA A 39 -48.13 -7.98 26.58
N ALA A 40 -47.79 -9.26 26.50
CA ALA A 40 -47.28 -10.10 25.38
C ALA A 40 -47.75 -11.56 25.68
N PRO A 41 -47.27 -12.66 25.05
CA PRO A 41 -46.42 -12.88 23.85
C PRO A 41 -47.05 -13.92 22.86
N VAL A 42 -46.27 -14.52 21.94
CA VAL A 42 -46.16 -15.99 21.63
C VAL A 42 -45.56 -16.30 20.23
N GLN A 43 -44.48 -17.12 20.25
CA GLN A 43 -43.94 -18.16 19.32
C GLN A 43 -44.11 -18.15 17.77
N ALA A 44 -43.11 -18.78 17.10
CA ALA A 44 -43.11 -19.26 15.69
C ALA A 44 -43.50 -20.76 15.59
N PRO A 45 -43.76 -21.34 14.40
CA PRO A 45 -42.74 -21.85 13.44
C PRO A 45 -42.86 -21.19 12.03
N ALA A 46 -41.98 -21.30 11.01
CA ALA A 46 -41.01 -22.30 10.48
C ALA A 46 -41.54 -23.12 9.26
N GLU A 47 -40.61 -23.52 8.36
CA GLU A 47 -40.79 -24.30 7.10
C GLU A 47 -41.54 -23.62 5.92
N ALA A 48 -41.32 -23.98 4.63
CA ALA A 48 -40.15 -24.52 3.91
C ALA A 48 -40.33 -24.48 2.36
N ALA A 49 -39.21 -24.34 1.62
CA ALA A 49 -38.92 -24.84 0.25
C ALA A 49 -39.83 -24.48 -0.99
N GLY A 50 -39.26 -24.65 -2.20
CA GLY A 50 -39.93 -24.53 -3.52
C GLY A 50 -40.03 -23.09 -4.05
N ASN A 51 -39.10 -22.54 -4.85
CA ASN A 51 -38.39 -22.98 -6.07
C ASN A 51 -39.21 -22.83 -7.38
N GLU A 52 -38.50 -22.50 -8.47
CA GLU A 52 -38.92 -22.42 -9.89
C GLU A 52 -39.88 -21.30 -10.35
N ALA A 53 -39.26 -20.30 -10.99
CA ALA A 53 -39.77 -19.61 -12.19
C ALA A 53 -39.56 -20.54 -13.44
N PRO A 54 -40.00 -20.25 -14.70
CA PRO A 54 -40.13 -18.90 -15.32
C PRO A 54 -41.24 -18.77 -16.39
N ALA A 55 -41.01 -17.89 -17.39
CA ALA A 55 -41.79 -17.59 -18.61
C ALA A 55 -43.11 -16.81 -18.38
N ALA A 56 -43.35 -15.58 -18.85
CA ALA A 56 -42.94 -14.75 -20.00
C ALA A 56 -43.99 -14.66 -21.13
N ALA A 57 -44.75 -13.55 -21.17
CA ALA A 57 -45.41 -13.04 -22.37
C ALA A 57 -45.71 -11.52 -22.28
N LYS A 58 -45.25 -10.76 -23.27
CA LYS A 58 -45.73 -9.41 -23.65
C LYS A 58 -46.69 -9.57 -24.87
N PRO A 59 -47.33 -8.51 -25.41
CA PRO A 59 -47.99 -7.35 -24.80
C PRO A 59 -49.43 -7.13 -25.36
N ALA A 60 -50.14 -6.08 -24.92
CA ALA A 60 -51.37 -5.58 -25.58
C ALA A 60 -51.37 -4.05 -25.76
N ARG A 61 -52.10 -3.54 -26.78
CA ARG A 61 -52.05 -2.14 -27.27
C ARG A 61 -53.14 -1.21 -26.68
N ARG A 62 -52.87 0.10 -26.74
CA ARG A 62 -53.87 1.21 -26.71
C ARG A 62 -54.87 1.13 -27.88
N PRO A 63 -56.07 1.72 -27.73
CA PRO A 63 -56.40 3.04 -28.33
C PRO A 63 -56.79 4.08 -27.24
N ARG A 64 -56.74 5.42 -27.35
CA ARG A 64 -56.63 6.45 -28.44
C ARG A 64 -57.98 7.06 -28.88
N THR A 65 -58.29 8.30 -28.42
CA THR A 65 -59.15 9.31 -29.11
C THR A 65 -59.06 10.74 -28.51
N THR A 66 -58.70 11.74 -29.35
CA THR A 66 -59.30 13.11 -29.58
C THR A 66 -59.87 13.97 -28.42
N ALA A 67 -59.75 15.32 -28.36
CA ALA A 67 -59.25 16.41 -29.27
C ALA A 67 -58.70 17.61 -28.41
N ALA A 68 -58.66 18.95 -28.70
CA ALA A 68 -59.17 19.85 -29.78
C ALA A 68 -58.33 21.18 -29.94
N LYS A 69 -58.98 22.35 -30.15
CA LYS A 69 -58.44 23.73 -30.43
C LYS A 69 -59.52 24.79 -30.04
N ALA A 70 -59.32 26.12 -29.88
CA ALA A 70 -58.15 27.02 -29.65
C ALA A 70 -58.61 28.26 -28.78
N VAL A 71 -58.51 29.60 -29.01
CA VAL A 71 -58.12 30.54 -30.10
C VAL A 71 -57.69 31.93 -29.51
N ASP A 72 -56.62 32.53 -30.07
CA ASP A 72 -56.09 33.92 -30.23
C ASP A 72 -56.49 35.22 -29.43
N ALA A 73 -55.56 36.20 -29.52
CA ALA A 73 -55.64 37.69 -29.39
C ALA A 73 -55.38 38.37 -28.00
N ALA A 74 -54.64 39.50 -27.87
CA ALA A 74 -53.78 40.27 -28.80
C ALA A 74 -52.80 41.30 -28.12
N VAL A 75 -51.68 41.60 -28.82
CA VAL A 75 -50.78 42.80 -28.96
C VAL A 75 -51.17 44.11 -28.20
N THR A 76 -50.30 45.01 -27.67
CA THR A 76 -49.14 45.75 -28.29
C THR A 76 -48.08 46.38 -27.35
N ASP A 77 -46.85 46.52 -27.88
CA ASP A 77 -45.74 47.52 -27.70
C ASP A 77 -45.64 48.52 -26.51
N ALA A 78 -44.40 48.74 -26.00
CA ALA A 78 -43.60 49.97 -26.26
C ALA A 78 -42.27 50.09 -25.45
N ALA A 79 -41.28 50.81 -26.01
CA ALA A 79 -40.04 51.38 -25.42
C ALA A 79 -39.62 52.62 -26.27
N PRO A 80 -38.49 53.35 -26.08
CA PRO A 80 -37.42 53.36 -25.05
C PRO A 80 -37.05 54.80 -24.53
N ALA A 81 -35.90 54.99 -23.84
CA ALA A 81 -34.83 56.00 -24.15
C ALA A 81 -34.02 56.64 -22.97
N ALA A 82 -32.72 56.31 -22.90
CA ALA A 82 -31.51 57.18 -22.86
C ALA A 82 -31.20 58.30 -21.81
N SER A 83 -29.87 58.50 -21.60
CA SER A 83 -29.14 59.68 -21.05
C SER A 83 -29.11 59.91 -19.52
N ALA A 84 -28.05 60.47 -18.89
CA ALA A 84 -26.76 60.99 -19.38
C ALA A 84 -25.62 60.89 -18.32
N ALA A 85 -24.37 61.11 -18.73
CA ALA A 85 -23.22 61.47 -17.87
C ALA A 85 -22.76 62.92 -18.18
N PRO A 86 -21.76 63.52 -17.48
CA PRO A 86 -20.45 63.65 -18.15
C PRO A 86 -19.18 63.81 -17.27
N ALA A 87 -18.02 63.74 -17.96
CA ALA A 87 -16.74 64.43 -17.69
C ALA A 87 -15.85 64.02 -16.47
N SER A 88 -14.51 64.03 -16.54
CA SER A 88 -13.50 64.09 -17.66
C SER A 88 -12.07 63.87 -17.04
N ALA A 89 -10.89 63.91 -17.70
CA ALA A 89 -10.43 64.18 -19.07
C ALA A 89 -9.01 63.59 -19.30
N ALA A 90 -8.58 63.43 -20.57
CA ALA A 90 -7.18 63.60 -21.07
C ALA A 90 -6.04 62.66 -20.55
N LYS A 91 -4.94 62.32 -21.26
CA LYS A 91 -4.35 62.49 -22.63
C LYS A 91 -3.06 61.59 -22.62
N THR A 92 -2.34 61.13 -23.66
CA THR A 92 -2.43 60.79 -25.12
C THR A 92 -1.05 60.17 -25.49
N GLY A 93 -0.80 59.33 -26.49
CA GLY A 93 -1.61 58.79 -27.61
C GLY A 93 -0.79 58.68 -28.92
N LYS A 94 -1.19 57.80 -29.88
CA LYS A 94 -0.55 57.54 -31.22
C LYS A 94 0.82 56.81 -31.11
N ARG A 95 1.36 56.08 -32.11
CA ARG A 95 0.98 55.59 -33.48
C ARG A 95 1.89 54.35 -33.76
N ALA A 96 1.79 53.50 -34.80
CA ALA A 96 0.93 53.39 -35.99
C ALA A 96 0.70 51.89 -36.35
N ALA A 97 0.66 51.48 -37.63
CA ALA A 97 0.57 50.08 -38.08
C ALA A 97 1.21 49.86 -39.47
N VAL A 98 1.62 48.61 -39.78
CA VAL A 98 2.05 48.12 -41.11
C VAL A 98 1.43 46.71 -41.35
N LYS A 99 1.32 46.27 -42.62
CA LYS A 99 0.51 45.10 -43.08
C LYS A 99 1.37 43.96 -43.68
N ARG A 100 0.70 42.81 -43.92
CA ARG A 100 1.03 41.66 -44.83
C ARG A 100 1.98 40.59 -44.24
N ALA A 101 1.89 39.29 -44.60
CA ALA A 101 0.83 38.49 -45.29
C ALA A 101 1.10 36.96 -45.16
N ARG A 102 0.15 36.12 -45.65
CA ARG A 102 0.22 34.71 -46.16
C ARG A 102 1.48 33.84 -45.85
N GLY A 103 1.41 32.55 -45.49
CA GLY A 103 0.27 31.63 -45.27
C GLY A 103 0.53 30.18 -45.77
N MET A 104 0.07 29.16 -45.03
CA MET A 104 0.13 27.69 -45.30
C MET A 104 1.53 27.00 -45.31
N PRO A 105 1.62 25.66 -45.12
CA PRO A 105 0.64 24.66 -44.61
C PRO A 105 1.13 23.85 -43.38
N ARG A 106 0.28 22.94 -42.86
CA ARG A 106 0.65 21.86 -41.91
C ARG A 106 1.12 20.62 -42.70
N THR A 107 1.98 19.78 -42.12
CA THR A 107 2.33 18.45 -42.66
C THR A 107 2.35 17.38 -41.57
N ASP A 108 1.70 16.26 -41.85
CA ASP A 108 1.62 15.03 -41.06
C ASP A 108 2.86 14.12 -41.28
N PRO A 109 3.29 13.32 -40.28
CA PRO A 109 4.23 12.22 -40.49
C PRO A 109 3.72 10.87 -39.96
N ARG A 110 3.07 10.07 -40.83
CA ARG A 110 2.94 8.60 -40.65
C ARG A 110 4.00 7.82 -41.45
N THR A 111 4.50 6.75 -40.82
CA THR A 111 5.12 5.53 -41.39
C THR A 111 6.51 5.52 -42.09
N VAL A 112 7.48 4.94 -41.37
CA VAL A 112 8.42 3.83 -41.74
C VAL A 112 9.33 3.93 -43.00
N THR A 113 10.67 3.84 -42.81
CA THR A 113 11.54 2.74 -43.34
C THR A 113 13.03 2.88 -42.93
N HIS A 114 13.79 1.77 -42.99
CA HIS A 114 15.19 1.67 -42.55
C HIS A 114 16.23 2.34 -43.48
N ARG A 115 17.34 2.84 -42.90
CA ARG A 115 18.70 2.59 -43.45
C ARG A 115 19.82 2.77 -42.41
N LYS A 116 20.89 1.99 -42.58
CA LYS A 116 22.13 2.01 -41.77
C LYS A 116 23.32 2.40 -42.68
N PRO A 117 24.18 3.32 -42.24
CA PRO A 117 25.63 3.08 -42.24
C PRO A 117 26.24 3.45 -40.87
N ALA A 118 27.05 2.63 -40.22
CA ALA A 118 28.41 2.18 -40.58
C ALA A 118 29.50 3.22 -40.22
N ALA A 119 30.45 2.77 -39.41
CA ALA A 119 31.39 3.56 -38.60
C ALA A 119 32.37 4.47 -39.38
N ARG A 120 32.95 5.44 -38.65
CA ARG A 120 34.20 6.10 -39.06
C ARG A 120 35.12 6.29 -37.84
N LYS A 121 36.36 5.80 -37.94
CA LYS A 121 37.46 6.13 -37.02
C LYS A 121 38.17 7.40 -37.49
N THR A 122 38.62 8.21 -36.54
CA THR A 122 39.76 9.14 -36.70
C THR A 122 40.45 9.29 -35.34
N ALA A 123 41.73 9.69 -35.32
CA ALA A 123 42.60 9.56 -34.15
C ALA A 123 43.45 10.82 -33.88
N LEU A 124 43.83 10.97 -32.60
CA LEU A 124 44.89 11.81 -31.99
C LEU A 124 45.15 13.25 -32.48
N ALA A 125 45.23 14.15 -31.49
CA ALA A 125 46.25 15.20 -31.35
C ALA A 125 46.58 15.34 -29.85
N GLU A 126 47.76 15.88 -29.50
CA GLU A 126 48.37 15.74 -28.16
C GLU A 126 48.56 17.06 -27.37
N ALA A 127 49.00 16.89 -26.11
CA ALA A 127 49.71 17.85 -25.25
C ALA A 127 48.87 18.97 -24.58
N VAL A 128 49.29 19.58 -23.46
CA VAL A 128 50.56 19.56 -22.69
C VAL A 128 50.27 19.40 -21.17
N ALA A 129 51.21 18.85 -20.40
CA ALA A 129 51.20 18.86 -18.93
C ALA A 129 52.52 19.45 -18.36
N PRO A 130 52.55 19.86 -17.08
CA PRO A 130 53.80 19.93 -16.30
C PRO A 130 53.75 19.08 -15.02
N GLU A 131 54.91 18.53 -14.64
CA GLU A 131 55.10 17.67 -13.46
C GLU A 131 55.48 18.45 -12.19
N ALA A 132 55.29 17.84 -11.02
CA ALA A 132 56.05 18.14 -9.81
C ALA A 132 56.28 16.87 -8.95
N ALA A 133 57.48 16.31 -9.06
CA ALA A 133 58.09 15.29 -8.21
C ALA A 133 58.24 15.77 -6.73
N LEU A 134 58.53 14.95 -5.69
CA LEU A 134 58.88 13.52 -5.56
C LEU A 134 58.72 13.08 -4.09
N SER A 135 58.37 11.82 -3.80
CA SER A 135 59.10 10.93 -2.86
C SER A 135 58.25 9.74 -2.35
N SER A 136 58.90 8.58 -2.22
CA SER A 136 58.40 7.39 -1.50
C SER A 136 59.60 6.65 -0.89
N PRO A 137 59.40 5.90 0.20
CA PRO A 137 60.24 4.75 0.51
C PRO A 137 59.50 3.42 0.26
N ALA A 138 60.25 2.44 -0.22
CA ALA A 138 59.92 1.02 -0.30
C ALA A 138 59.89 0.37 1.11
N ALA A 139 59.41 -0.86 1.35
CA ALA A 139 58.43 -1.73 0.67
C ALA A 139 58.19 -2.96 1.58
N ALA A 140 57.07 -3.68 1.42
CA ALA A 140 56.85 -4.96 2.09
C ALA A 140 55.93 -5.91 1.28
N ALA A 141 56.46 -7.11 1.00
CA ALA A 141 55.85 -8.36 0.53
C ALA A 141 54.40 -8.42 0.00
N GLU A 142 54.24 -9.02 -1.18
CA GLU A 142 52.98 -9.63 -1.63
C GLU A 142 52.61 -10.85 -0.75
N PRO A 143 51.32 -11.07 -0.41
CA PRO A 143 50.84 -12.37 0.04
C PRO A 143 50.71 -13.32 -1.15
N ALA A 144 51.30 -14.52 -1.04
CA ALA A 144 51.36 -15.48 -2.14
C ALA A 144 49.97 -15.99 -2.58
N GLN A 145 49.84 -16.31 -3.87
CA GLN A 145 48.69 -17.05 -4.41
C GLN A 145 48.63 -18.45 -3.79
N VAL A 146 47.66 -18.68 -2.90
CA VAL A 146 47.33 -20.03 -2.43
C VAL A 146 46.62 -20.75 -3.57
N ALA A 147 47.25 -21.79 -4.11
CA ALA A 147 46.68 -22.59 -5.18
C ALA A 147 45.38 -23.29 -4.72
N ALA A 148 44.42 -23.42 -5.64
CA ALA A 148 43.22 -24.22 -5.39
C ALA A 148 43.61 -25.68 -5.12
N PRO A 149 43.02 -26.36 -4.11
CA PRO A 149 43.29 -27.77 -3.88
C PRO A 149 42.80 -28.59 -5.08
N THR A 150 43.69 -29.43 -5.61
CA THR A 150 43.36 -30.39 -6.66
C THR A 150 42.33 -31.39 -6.15
N ALA A 151 41.31 -31.68 -6.98
CA ALA A 151 40.28 -32.65 -6.63
C ALA A 151 40.84 -34.09 -6.63
N GLU A 152 41.28 -34.57 -5.47
CA GLU A 152 41.48 -36.00 -5.25
C GLU A 152 40.12 -36.70 -5.12
N THR A 153 40.01 -37.85 -5.77
CA THR A 153 38.76 -38.61 -5.86
C THR A 153 38.63 -39.58 -4.69
N GLY A 154 37.45 -39.60 -4.03
CA GLY A 154 37.05 -40.76 -3.22
C GLY A 154 36.98 -40.56 -1.70
N ALA A 155 36.28 -39.53 -1.22
CA ALA A 155 35.68 -39.54 0.12
C ALA A 155 34.25 -38.99 0.04
N ALA A 156 33.25 -39.86 0.21
CA ALA A 156 31.88 -39.41 0.41
C ALA A 156 31.77 -38.78 1.81
N ALA A 157 31.16 -37.60 1.90
CA ALA A 157 30.73 -37.07 3.20
C ALA A 157 29.76 -38.09 3.84
N PRO A 158 29.83 -38.33 5.17
CA PRO A 158 29.01 -39.34 5.79
C PRO A 158 27.53 -38.95 5.71
N SER A 159 26.79 -39.63 4.85
CA SER A 159 25.34 -39.69 4.94
C SER A 159 25.01 -40.35 6.29
N HIS A 160 24.66 -39.54 7.29
CA HIS A 160 24.04 -40.02 8.51
C HIS A 160 22.70 -40.63 8.10
N SER A 161 22.68 -41.94 7.83
CA SER A 161 21.46 -42.63 7.43
C SER A 161 20.41 -42.42 8.51
N THR A 162 19.16 -42.21 8.11
CA THR A 162 18.06 -41.96 9.05
C THR A 162 18.03 -43.03 10.16
N ALA A 163 18.29 -44.29 9.82
CA ALA A 163 18.45 -45.39 10.78
C ALA A 163 19.48 -45.13 11.89
N ALA A 164 20.66 -44.59 11.57
CA ALA A 164 21.70 -44.29 12.56
C ALA A 164 21.33 -43.12 13.50
N PHE A 165 20.58 -42.14 12.99
CA PHE A 165 19.97 -41.11 13.84
C PHE A 165 18.91 -41.69 14.77
N LEU A 166 18.03 -42.57 14.26
CA LEU A 166 16.96 -43.18 15.04
C LEU A 166 17.47 -44.09 16.16
N GLU A 167 18.47 -44.94 15.87
CA GLU A 167 19.10 -45.80 16.88
C GLU A 167 19.77 -44.97 17.99
N ALA A 168 20.38 -43.82 17.65
CA ALA A 168 20.99 -42.91 18.61
C ALA A 168 19.97 -42.07 19.43
N ALA A 169 18.83 -41.71 18.83
CA ALA A 169 17.83 -40.84 19.45
C ALA A 169 16.76 -41.58 20.27
N PHE A 170 16.40 -42.80 19.85
CA PHE A 170 15.29 -43.57 20.43
C PHE A 170 15.70 -44.99 20.90
N GLY A 171 16.94 -45.40 20.63
CA GLY A 171 17.51 -46.67 21.09
C GLY A 171 17.31 -47.85 20.13
N PRO A 172 18.10 -48.92 20.27
CA PRO A 172 18.01 -50.10 19.41
C PRO A 172 16.65 -50.79 19.55
N GLY A 173 15.97 -51.01 18.42
CA GLY A 173 14.64 -51.62 18.36
C GLY A 173 13.46 -50.65 18.35
N SER A 174 13.69 -49.32 18.41
CA SER A 174 12.62 -48.34 18.22
C SER A 174 12.13 -48.34 16.76
N THR A 175 10.82 -48.50 16.54
CA THR A 175 10.19 -48.30 15.22
C THR A 175 9.36 -47.02 15.22
N LEU A 176 9.79 -46.03 14.44
CA LEU A 176 8.92 -44.90 14.09
C LEU A 176 7.84 -45.35 13.09
N PRO A 177 6.70 -44.63 13.00
CA PRO A 177 5.76 -44.79 11.88
C PRO A 177 6.49 -44.63 10.54
N GLU A 178 6.22 -45.51 9.58
CA GLU A 178 6.89 -45.54 8.27
C GLU A 178 6.85 -44.18 7.55
N LYS A 179 5.71 -43.50 7.62
CA LYS A 179 5.47 -42.14 7.12
C LYS A 179 6.44 -41.10 7.72
N LEU A 180 6.84 -41.25 8.98
CA LEU A 180 7.77 -40.32 9.63
C LEU A 180 9.21 -40.53 9.14
N VAL A 181 9.58 -41.76 8.76
CA VAL A 181 10.86 -42.04 8.08
C VAL A 181 10.87 -41.42 6.68
N GLN A 182 9.83 -41.66 5.88
CA GLN A 182 9.63 -41.04 4.55
C GLN A 182 9.66 -39.50 4.61
N ASN A 183 9.13 -38.92 5.70
CA ASN A 183 9.14 -37.47 5.91
C ASN A 183 10.54 -36.92 6.27
N ILE A 184 11.42 -37.70 6.91
CA ILE A 184 12.82 -37.30 7.11
C ILE A 184 13.60 -37.33 5.78
N GLU A 185 13.42 -38.37 4.96
CA GLU A 185 14.04 -38.46 3.62
C GLU A 185 13.62 -37.30 2.71
N ARG A 186 12.33 -36.91 2.75
CA ARG A 186 11.82 -35.71 2.06
C ARG A 186 12.52 -34.44 2.57
N ILE A 187 12.71 -34.29 3.88
CA ILE A 187 13.40 -33.13 4.48
C ILE A 187 14.84 -33.04 3.98
N GLU A 188 15.61 -34.13 3.96
CA GLU A 188 16.99 -34.13 3.46
C GLU A 188 17.07 -33.66 2.00
N SER A 189 16.19 -34.17 1.12
CA SER A 189 16.11 -33.76 -0.29
C SER A 189 15.77 -32.28 -0.46
N LEU A 190 14.80 -31.78 0.33
CA LEU A 190 14.38 -30.38 0.31
C LEU A 190 15.46 -29.45 0.89
N THR A 191 16.23 -29.87 1.90
CA THR A 191 17.35 -29.10 2.44
C THR A 191 18.43 -28.88 1.37
N GLN A 192 18.75 -29.88 0.54
CA GLN A 192 19.68 -29.71 -0.57
C GLN A 192 19.18 -28.72 -1.63
N ARG A 193 17.87 -28.73 -1.94
CA ARG A 193 17.24 -27.72 -2.80
C ARG A 193 17.30 -26.33 -2.18
N LEU A 194 17.01 -26.19 -0.89
CA LEU A 194 17.07 -24.90 -0.19
C LEU A 194 18.48 -24.30 -0.24
N ILE A 195 19.52 -25.08 0.06
CA ILE A 195 20.92 -24.64 -0.01
C ILE A 195 21.28 -24.20 -1.45
N SER A 196 20.88 -24.99 -2.44
CA SER A 196 21.10 -24.68 -3.86
C SER A 196 20.41 -23.38 -4.28
N ALA A 197 19.16 -23.17 -3.87
CA ALA A 197 18.40 -21.97 -4.17
C ALA A 197 18.98 -20.72 -3.48
N LEU A 198 19.36 -20.83 -2.19
CA LEU A 198 20.02 -19.75 -1.45
C LEU A 198 21.35 -19.31 -2.08
N SER A 199 22.11 -20.21 -2.72
CA SER A 199 23.35 -19.84 -3.42
C SER A 199 23.16 -18.92 -4.62
N LEU A 200 21.92 -18.74 -5.11
CA LEU A 200 21.58 -17.81 -6.20
C LEU A 200 21.46 -16.36 -5.73
N ARG A 201 21.40 -16.11 -4.41
CA ARG A 201 21.19 -14.76 -3.86
C ARG A 201 22.35 -13.83 -4.24
N LYS A 202 22.04 -12.76 -4.96
CA LYS A 202 23.01 -11.74 -5.37
C LYS A 202 23.28 -10.77 -4.22
N PRO A 203 24.55 -10.35 -3.98
CA PRO A 203 24.84 -9.26 -3.05
C PRO A 203 24.22 -7.95 -3.54
N LYS A 204 23.71 -7.15 -2.59
CA LYS A 204 23.06 -5.85 -2.80
C LYS A 204 23.84 -4.76 -2.05
N ASN A 205 23.54 -3.50 -2.33
CA ASN A 205 24.10 -2.38 -1.56
C ASN A 205 23.64 -2.48 -0.07
N PRO A 206 24.56 -2.56 0.92
CA PRO A 206 24.19 -2.65 2.33
C PRO A 206 23.28 -1.51 2.82
N GLY A 207 23.40 -0.30 2.24
CA GLY A 207 22.54 0.85 2.55
C GLY A 207 21.06 0.70 2.16
N VAL A 208 20.66 -0.46 1.62
CA VAL A 208 19.23 -0.81 1.40
C VAL A 208 18.85 -2.13 2.08
N GLU A 209 19.75 -2.75 2.85
CA GLU A 209 19.44 -3.91 3.71
C GLU A 209 19.33 -3.55 5.21
N GLY A 210 19.77 -2.35 5.62
CA GLY A 210 19.66 -1.85 7.00
C GLY A 210 20.00 -0.35 7.12
N PRO A 211 19.87 0.25 8.32
CA PRO A 211 20.17 1.66 8.54
C PRO A 211 21.67 1.96 8.40
N GLY A 212 21.99 3.21 8.07
CA GLY A 212 23.36 3.68 7.92
C GLY A 212 24.14 3.69 9.24
N ALA A 213 25.47 3.70 9.13
CA ALA A 213 26.38 3.74 10.27
C ALA A 213 26.09 4.92 11.22
N ASP A 214 25.62 6.05 10.68
CA ASP A 214 25.34 7.28 11.43
C ASP A 214 24.19 7.14 12.44
N LEU A 215 23.21 6.25 12.17
CA LEU A 215 22.17 5.95 13.16
C LEU A 215 22.74 5.13 14.33
N PHE A 216 23.65 4.19 14.04
CA PHE A 216 24.33 3.40 15.07
C PHE A 216 25.29 4.24 15.91
N THR A 217 26.05 5.17 15.30
CA THR A 217 26.93 6.08 16.05
C THR A 217 26.14 7.10 16.88
N THR A 218 25.00 7.59 16.37
CA THR A 218 24.06 8.43 17.13
C THR A 218 23.50 7.67 18.34
N ALA A 219 22.98 6.46 18.14
CA ALA A 219 22.44 5.64 19.23
C ALA A 219 23.52 5.26 20.27
N ALA A 220 24.73 4.92 19.83
CA ALA A 220 25.86 4.64 20.73
C ALA A 220 26.31 5.89 21.51
N SER A 221 26.32 7.06 20.88
CA SER A 221 26.68 8.33 21.53
C SER A 221 25.64 8.74 22.58
N ALA A 222 24.35 8.57 22.29
CA ALA A 222 23.27 8.78 23.26
C ALA A 222 23.36 7.80 24.45
N TRP A 223 23.75 6.55 24.21
CA TRP A 223 24.02 5.57 25.28
C TRP A 223 25.21 5.95 26.17
N VAL A 224 26.32 6.38 25.57
CA VAL A 224 27.50 6.87 26.32
C VAL A 224 27.15 8.12 27.12
N LYS A 225 26.37 9.04 26.55
CA LYS A 225 25.86 10.23 27.25
C LYS A 225 24.99 9.84 28.46
N LEU A 226 24.01 8.96 28.27
CA LEU A 226 23.11 8.49 29.34
C LEU A 226 23.91 7.83 30.48
N LEU A 227 24.92 7.01 30.16
CA LEU A 227 25.79 6.38 31.16
C LEU A 227 26.71 7.38 31.88
N ALA A 228 27.13 8.46 31.22
CA ALA A 228 28.01 9.47 31.80
C ALA A 228 27.27 10.52 32.65
N GLU A 229 26.06 10.91 32.24
CA GLU A 229 25.27 11.96 32.90
C GLU A 229 24.29 11.40 33.95
N GLN A 230 23.78 10.18 33.76
CA GLN A 230 22.73 9.57 34.59
C GLN A 230 23.03 8.08 34.91
N PRO A 231 24.25 7.75 35.41
CA PRO A 231 24.64 6.36 35.69
C PRO A 231 23.71 5.67 36.69
N GLU A 232 23.14 6.41 37.65
CA GLU A 232 22.17 5.89 38.62
C GLU A 232 20.90 5.38 37.96
N ARG A 233 20.39 6.02 36.90
CA ARG A 233 19.23 5.52 36.13
C ARG A 233 19.57 4.26 35.36
N VAL A 234 20.76 4.17 34.77
CA VAL A 234 21.23 2.97 34.07
C VAL A 234 21.39 1.80 35.05
N MET A 235 21.93 2.06 36.24
CA MET A 235 22.04 1.06 37.31
C MET A 235 20.67 0.66 37.88
N GLU A 236 19.73 1.60 38.06
CA GLU A 236 18.36 1.33 38.49
C GLU A 236 17.61 0.44 37.48
N ARG A 237 17.65 0.78 36.19
CA ARG A 237 17.09 -0.06 35.10
C ARG A 237 17.68 -1.46 35.12
N GLN A 238 19.01 -1.58 35.24
CA GLN A 238 19.69 -2.88 35.29
C GLN A 238 19.29 -3.68 36.54
N VAL A 239 19.22 -3.05 37.72
CA VAL A 239 18.78 -3.71 38.96
C VAL A 239 17.31 -4.13 38.88
N SER A 240 16.43 -3.35 38.26
CA SER A 240 15.02 -3.73 38.03
C SER A 240 14.92 -4.94 37.11
N TYR A 241 15.59 -4.91 35.94
CA TYR A 241 15.60 -6.02 34.98
C TYR A 241 16.16 -7.32 35.57
N TRP A 242 17.26 -7.24 36.34
CA TRP A 242 17.81 -8.39 37.04
C TRP A 242 16.90 -8.87 38.19
N GLY A 243 16.25 -7.94 38.90
CA GLY A 243 15.28 -8.25 39.95
C GLY A 243 14.04 -8.98 39.41
N GLU A 244 13.47 -8.51 38.30
CA GLU A 244 12.34 -9.14 37.62
C GLU A 244 12.71 -10.50 37.01
N THR A 245 13.86 -10.61 36.35
CA THR A 245 14.36 -11.88 35.80
C THR A 245 14.64 -12.91 36.90
N LEU A 246 15.29 -12.50 38.00
CA LEU A 246 15.55 -13.38 39.15
C LEU A 246 14.26 -13.78 39.87
N ARG A 247 13.30 -12.84 39.99
CA ARG A 247 11.97 -13.11 40.55
C ARG A 247 11.20 -14.12 39.70
N HIS A 248 11.14 -13.92 38.39
CA HIS A 248 10.48 -14.82 37.44
C HIS A 248 11.10 -16.23 37.48
N PHE A 249 12.43 -16.32 37.52
CA PHE A 249 13.15 -17.58 37.70
C PHE A 249 12.81 -18.25 39.05
N ALA A 250 12.80 -17.50 40.15
CA ALA A 250 12.47 -18.02 41.48
C ALA A 250 11.00 -18.46 41.60
N GLU A 251 10.06 -17.73 40.99
CA GLU A 251 8.64 -18.08 40.94
C GLU A 251 8.42 -19.37 40.13
N ALA A 252 9.09 -19.52 38.98
CA ALA A 252 9.07 -20.74 38.17
C ALA A 252 9.73 -21.94 38.89
N GLN A 253 10.89 -21.75 39.51
CA GLN A 253 11.56 -22.79 40.30
C GLN A 253 10.70 -23.22 41.50
N ALA A 254 10.03 -22.29 42.18
CA ALA A 254 9.12 -22.59 43.28
C ALA A 254 7.83 -23.30 42.79
N ALA A 255 7.30 -22.96 41.61
CA ALA A 255 6.18 -23.69 41.02
C ALA A 255 6.56 -25.15 40.71
N LEU A 256 7.75 -25.37 40.11
CA LEU A 256 8.28 -26.71 39.84
C LEU A 256 8.53 -27.51 41.12
N ALA A 257 9.17 -26.89 42.14
CA ALA A 257 9.47 -27.54 43.41
C ALA A 257 8.22 -27.90 44.25
N ARG A 258 7.10 -27.19 44.04
CA ARG A 258 5.80 -27.52 44.65
C ARG A 258 5.02 -28.61 43.90
N GLY A 259 5.55 -29.15 42.80
CA GLY A 259 4.85 -30.11 41.93
C GLY A 259 3.67 -29.50 41.16
N THR A 260 3.46 -28.19 41.26
CA THR A 260 2.37 -27.48 40.58
C THR A 260 2.77 -27.19 39.13
N LEU A 261 2.37 -28.06 38.20
CA LEU A 261 2.51 -27.85 36.75
C LEU A 261 1.55 -26.77 36.18
N SER A 262 1.13 -25.82 37.01
CA SER A 262 0.40 -24.62 36.58
C SER A 262 1.40 -23.50 36.33
N ALA A 263 1.26 -22.84 35.18
CA ALA A 263 1.84 -21.52 34.98
C ALA A 263 1.31 -20.49 36.01
N PRO A 264 2.11 -19.47 36.37
CA PRO A 264 1.62 -18.28 37.08
C PRO A 264 0.58 -17.47 36.27
N PRO A 265 -0.25 -16.63 36.92
CA PRO A 265 -1.13 -15.69 36.23
C PRO A 265 -0.34 -14.70 35.37
N ASP A 266 -0.80 -14.42 34.15
CA ASP A 266 -0.26 -13.36 33.30
C ASP A 266 -1.16 -12.11 33.38
N GLU A 267 -0.64 -11.06 34.00
CA GLU A 267 -1.29 -9.74 34.12
C GLU A 267 -0.88 -8.77 32.98
N GLY A 268 -0.06 -9.24 32.02
CA GLY A 268 0.43 -8.43 30.91
C GLY A 268 -0.61 -8.07 29.85
N PRO A 269 -0.31 -7.08 28.98
CA PRO A 269 -1.18 -6.71 27.86
C PRO A 269 -1.33 -7.88 26.87
N LYS A 270 -2.56 -8.09 26.39
CA LYS A 270 -2.91 -9.24 25.53
C LYS A 270 -2.41 -9.07 24.09
N ASP A 271 -1.29 -9.72 23.79
CA ASP A 271 -0.74 -9.86 22.43
C ASP A 271 -1.34 -11.09 21.71
N ARG A 272 -1.81 -10.87 20.48
CA ARG A 272 -2.49 -11.86 19.63
C ARG A 272 -1.56 -13.00 19.18
N ARG A 273 -0.24 -12.81 19.22
CA ARG A 273 0.75 -13.86 18.92
C ARG A 273 0.70 -15.02 19.92
N PHE A 274 0.33 -14.73 21.17
CA PHE A 274 0.28 -15.72 22.25
C PHE A 274 -1.13 -16.28 22.50
N ALA A 275 -1.95 -16.42 21.44
CA ALA A 275 -3.35 -16.82 21.54
C ALA A 275 -3.60 -18.30 21.88
N ASN A 276 -2.61 -19.18 21.69
CA ASN A 276 -2.72 -20.59 22.07
C ASN A 276 -2.78 -20.75 23.60
N PRO A 277 -3.75 -21.49 24.17
CA PRO A 277 -3.89 -21.66 25.62
C PRO A 277 -2.66 -22.24 26.34
N LEU A 278 -1.75 -22.94 25.64
CA LEU A 278 -0.50 -23.42 26.23
C LEU A 278 0.40 -22.29 26.72
N TRP A 279 0.35 -21.10 26.13
CA TRP A 279 1.05 -19.90 26.59
C TRP A 279 0.60 -19.39 27.97
N GLU A 280 -0.64 -19.68 28.37
CA GLU A 280 -1.21 -19.33 29.68
C GLU A 280 -1.19 -20.50 30.67
N ARG A 281 -1.12 -21.75 30.20
CA ARG A 281 -1.31 -22.95 31.04
C ARG A 281 -0.04 -23.76 31.29
N HIS A 282 0.84 -23.88 30.29
CA HIS A 282 1.98 -24.78 30.32
C HIS A 282 3.23 -24.06 30.86
N PRO A 283 3.87 -24.54 31.95
CA PRO A 283 4.94 -23.81 32.63
C PRO A 283 6.10 -23.38 31.72
N PHE A 284 6.54 -24.22 30.77
CA PHE A 284 7.62 -23.89 29.85
C PHE A 284 7.25 -22.75 28.88
N PHE A 285 6.10 -22.84 28.21
CA PHE A 285 5.69 -21.82 27.23
C PHE A 285 5.39 -20.49 27.94
N ASN A 286 4.73 -20.53 29.10
CA ASN A 286 4.51 -19.35 29.92
C ASN A 286 5.83 -18.70 30.39
N PHE A 287 6.79 -19.50 30.89
CA PHE A 287 8.10 -18.99 31.30
C PHE A 287 8.83 -18.27 30.16
N ILE A 288 8.86 -18.87 28.96
CA ILE A 288 9.48 -18.30 27.76
C ILE A 288 8.75 -17.02 27.31
N LYS A 289 7.42 -17.02 27.25
CA LYS A 289 6.61 -15.83 26.94
C LYS A 289 6.89 -14.69 27.92
N ARG A 290 6.93 -14.98 29.22
CA ARG A 290 7.09 -13.96 30.25
C ARG A 290 8.52 -13.39 30.29
N GLN A 291 9.55 -14.21 30.08
CA GLN A 291 10.91 -13.69 29.92
C GLN A 291 11.03 -12.84 28.64
N TYR A 292 10.39 -13.23 27.54
CA TYR A 292 10.32 -12.40 26.34
C TYR A 292 9.63 -11.04 26.60
N GLN A 293 8.51 -11.02 27.33
CA GLN A 293 7.84 -9.77 27.73
C GLN A 293 8.78 -8.86 28.55
N ILE A 294 9.46 -9.40 29.57
CA ILE A 294 10.43 -8.65 30.40
C ILE A 294 11.56 -8.07 29.54
N ASN A 295 12.15 -8.88 28.65
CA ASN A 295 13.22 -8.45 27.75
C ASN A 295 12.75 -7.37 26.77
N ALA A 296 11.54 -7.53 26.19
CA ALA A 296 10.95 -6.59 25.25
C ALA A 296 10.63 -5.24 25.91
N GLU A 297 10.08 -5.26 27.13
CA GLU A 297 9.83 -4.05 27.90
C GLU A 297 11.14 -3.35 28.28
N ALA A 298 12.14 -4.07 28.79
CA ALA A 298 13.46 -3.50 29.08
C ALA A 298 14.11 -2.85 27.85
N MET A 299 14.00 -3.47 26.67
CA MET A 299 14.50 -2.90 25.40
C MET A 299 13.74 -1.63 24.98
N LEU A 300 12.41 -1.59 25.11
CA LEU A 300 11.61 -0.40 24.79
C LEU A 300 11.89 0.74 25.77
N GLN A 301 11.95 0.45 27.06
CA GLN A 301 12.29 1.41 28.11
C GLN A 301 13.68 2.01 27.86
N ALA A 302 14.68 1.18 27.60
CA ALA A 302 16.04 1.62 27.31
C ALA A 302 16.15 2.47 26.04
N ALA A 303 15.38 2.16 24.99
CA ALA A 303 15.31 3.00 23.79
C ALA A 303 14.63 4.35 24.06
N SER A 304 13.57 4.37 24.87
CA SER A 304 12.84 5.60 25.22
C SER A 304 13.61 6.56 26.15
N ASP A 305 14.53 6.02 26.96
CA ASP A 305 15.38 6.79 27.87
C ASP A 305 16.53 7.55 27.17
N LEU A 306 16.80 7.27 25.90
CA LEU A 306 17.88 7.91 25.16
C LEU A 306 17.55 9.39 24.90
N ASP A 307 18.44 10.28 25.36
CA ASP A 307 18.38 11.72 25.08
C ASP A 307 18.89 12.04 23.68
N VAL A 308 18.11 11.60 22.68
CA VAL A 308 18.28 11.95 21.27
C VAL A 308 17.65 13.32 21.04
N THR A 309 18.43 14.28 20.52
CA THR A 309 17.95 15.64 20.25
C THR A 309 16.94 15.67 19.10
N GLU A 310 17.21 14.93 18.03
CA GLU A 310 16.37 14.89 16.85
C GLU A 310 15.19 13.93 17.00
N MET A 311 13.98 14.46 16.79
CA MET A 311 12.74 13.68 16.86
C MET A 311 12.70 12.57 15.80
N THR A 312 13.32 12.82 14.64
CA THR A 312 13.47 11.86 13.55
C THR A 312 14.25 10.62 14.00
N ASP A 313 15.43 10.79 14.59
CA ASP A 313 16.24 9.65 15.02
C ASP A 313 15.66 8.95 16.26
N ARG A 314 14.96 9.66 17.16
CA ARG A 314 14.17 9.00 18.22
C ARG A 314 13.12 8.06 17.62
N ARG A 315 12.30 8.53 16.66
CA ARG A 315 11.31 7.70 15.94
C ARG A 315 11.96 6.48 15.27
N ARG A 316 13.15 6.66 14.66
CA ARG A 316 13.91 5.57 14.02
C ARG A 316 14.36 4.52 15.03
N ILE A 317 15.00 4.95 16.12
CA ILE A 317 15.51 4.05 17.17
C ILE A 317 14.36 3.25 17.79
N GLU A 318 13.27 3.91 18.19
CA GLU A 318 12.08 3.20 18.69
C GLU A 318 11.52 2.17 17.69
N TRP A 319 11.47 2.52 16.40
CA TRP A 319 10.98 1.63 15.35
C TRP A 319 11.92 0.42 15.16
N PHE A 320 13.24 0.62 15.04
CA PHE A 320 14.21 -0.47 14.92
C PHE A 320 14.22 -1.38 16.16
N THR A 321 14.07 -0.82 17.36
CA THR A 321 13.93 -1.60 18.60
C THR A 321 12.69 -2.50 18.56
N ARG A 322 11.55 -2.01 18.06
CA ARG A 322 10.34 -2.84 17.86
C ARG A 322 10.58 -3.95 16.85
N GLN A 323 11.25 -3.69 15.72
CA GLN A 323 11.58 -4.73 14.74
C GLN A 323 12.47 -5.84 15.34
N MET A 324 13.46 -5.50 16.16
CA MET A 324 14.29 -6.49 16.87
C MET A 324 13.47 -7.32 17.86
N ILE A 325 12.57 -6.69 18.62
CA ILE A 325 11.65 -7.37 19.55
C ILE A 325 10.70 -8.31 18.81
N ASP A 326 10.18 -7.90 17.66
CA ASP A 326 9.28 -8.72 16.85
C ASP A 326 10.00 -9.90 16.18
N MET A 327 11.24 -9.70 15.74
CA MET A 327 12.12 -10.78 15.24
C MET A 327 12.41 -11.83 16.32
N MET A 328 12.65 -11.40 17.57
CA MET A 328 12.95 -12.28 18.70
C MET A 328 11.71 -12.91 19.37
N ALA A 329 10.51 -12.75 18.81
CA ALA A 329 9.30 -13.34 19.37
C ALA A 329 9.37 -14.89 19.41
N PRO A 330 9.10 -15.55 20.57
CA PRO A 330 9.15 -17.01 20.70
C PRO A 330 8.26 -17.79 19.74
N THR A 331 7.24 -17.15 19.17
CA THR A 331 6.39 -17.71 18.10
C THR A 331 7.14 -17.98 16.79
N ASN A 332 8.26 -17.31 16.55
CA ASN A 332 8.99 -17.38 15.28
C ASN A 332 9.88 -18.63 15.17
N PHE A 333 10.03 -19.40 16.25
CA PHE A 333 10.95 -20.54 16.34
C PHE A 333 10.21 -21.83 16.69
N LEU A 334 10.46 -22.91 15.95
CA LEU A 334 9.73 -24.19 16.07
C LEU A 334 9.81 -24.79 17.48
N ALA A 335 10.96 -24.73 18.14
CA ALA A 335 11.16 -25.30 19.47
C ALA A 335 10.37 -24.58 20.59
N THR A 336 9.87 -23.37 20.34
CA THR A 336 9.11 -22.56 21.32
C THR A 336 7.69 -22.21 20.87
N ASN A 337 7.28 -22.59 19.66
CA ASN A 337 5.93 -22.34 19.14
C ASN A 337 5.00 -23.54 19.43
N PRO A 338 4.02 -23.42 20.34
CA PRO A 338 3.12 -24.52 20.69
C PRO A 338 2.24 -24.94 19.51
N ASP A 339 1.68 -24.00 18.75
CA ASP A 339 0.81 -24.28 17.60
C ASP A 339 1.51 -25.13 16.54
N ALA A 340 2.80 -24.85 16.27
CA ALA A 340 3.62 -25.61 15.34
C ALA A 340 4.01 -27.00 15.87
N LEU A 341 4.27 -27.13 17.17
CA LEU A 341 4.56 -28.42 17.81
C LEU A 341 3.32 -29.31 17.87
N GLU A 342 2.16 -28.76 18.25
CA GLU A 342 0.87 -29.45 18.21
C GLU A 342 0.52 -29.90 16.79
N LYS A 343 0.71 -29.02 15.78
CA LYS A 343 0.48 -29.35 14.37
C LYS A 343 1.44 -30.43 13.85
N ALA A 344 2.72 -30.37 14.21
CA ALA A 344 3.71 -31.36 13.80
C ALA A 344 3.41 -32.75 14.38
N LEU A 345 3.04 -32.82 15.66
CA LEU A 345 2.61 -34.06 16.32
C LEU A 345 1.31 -34.60 15.70
N ALA A 346 0.28 -33.75 15.55
CA ALA A 346 -1.02 -34.13 14.99
C ALA A 346 -1.00 -34.51 13.50
N THR A 347 0.11 -34.26 12.80
CA THR A 347 0.28 -34.62 11.37
C THR A 347 1.41 -35.62 11.10
N GLU A 348 2.08 -36.13 12.14
CA GLU A 348 3.25 -37.02 12.05
C GLU A 348 4.36 -36.40 11.19
N GLY A 349 4.67 -35.13 11.46
CA GLY A 349 5.71 -34.34 10.77
C GLY A 349 5.31 -33.77 9.40
N GLU A 350 4.17 -34.19 8.81
CA GLU A 350 3.76 -33.76 7.46
C GLU A 350 3.63 -32.23 7.32
N SER A 351 3.23 -31.51 8.38
CA SER A 351 3.19 -30.05 8.37
C SER A 351 4.56 -29.40 8.21
N LEU A 352 5.61 -30.01 8.78
CA LEU A 352 6.99 -29.52 8.67
C LEU A 352 7.57 -29.80 7.29
N VAL A 353 7.24 -30.95 6.70
CA VAL A 353 7.66 -31.25 5.31
C VAL A 353 7.00 -30.28 4.33
N LYS A 354 5.68 -30.07 4.43
CA LYS A 354 4.97 -29.06 3.63
C LYS A 354 5.46 -27.64 3.88
N GLY A 355 5.84 -27.33 5.12
CA GLY A 355 6.45 -26.07 5.49
C GLY A 355 7.79 -25.83 4.81
N LEU A 356 8.62 -26.87 4.71
CA LEU A 356 9.89 -26.83 3.99
C LEU A 356 9.68 -26.83 2.46
N GLU A 357 8.69 -27.56 1.93
CA GLU A 357 8.27 -27.47 0.51
C GLU A 357 7.84 -26.04 0.14
N ASN A 358 7.05 -25.40 1.01
CA ASN A 358 6.67 -23.99 0.89
C ASN A 358 7.89 -23.06 0.88
N LEU A 359 8.81 -23.22 1.85
CA LEU A 359 10.03 -22.40 1.96
C LEU A 359 10.95 -22.58 0.74
N VAL A 360 11.16 -23.81 0.29
CA VAL A 360 11.99 -24.12 -0.90
C VAL A 360 11.40 -23.47 -2.15
N ARG A 361 10.09 -23.65 -2.40
CA ARG A 361 9.39 -23.02 -3.54
C ARG A 361 9.49 -21.50 -3.47
N ASP A 362 9.27 -20.91 -2.31
CA ASP A 362 9.26 -19.46 -2.13
C ASP A 362 10.66 -18.88 -2.38
N VAL A 363 11.74 -19.51 -1.90
CA VAL A 363 13.14 -19.11 -2.17
C VAL A 363 13.57 -19.36 -3.62
N GLU A 364 13.20 -20.50 -4.22
CA GLU A 364 13.43 -20.80 -5.63
C GLU A 364 12.75 -19.75 -6.54
N SER A 365 11.49 -19.40 -6.24
CA SER A 365 10.70 -18.46 -7.06
C SER A 365 11.16 -17.01 -6.98
N HIS A 366 11.92 -16.63 -5.94
CA HIS A 366 12.48 -15.29 -5.76
C HIS A 366 14.01 -15.24 -5.97
N GLY A 367 14.62 -16.31 -6.51
CA GLY A 367 16.02 -16.32 -6.93
C GLY A 367 17.03 -16.31 -5.77
N GLY A 368 16.72 -17.03 -4.68
CA GLY A 368 17.55 -17.09 -3.48
C GLY A 368 17.21 -16.08 -2.39
N GLU A 369 16.27 -15.16 -2.64
CA GLU A 369 15.71 -14.26 -1.63
C GLU A 369 14.61 -14.95 -0.81
N MET A 370 14.64 -14.78 0.52
CA MET A 370 13.63 -15.36 1.41
C MET A 370 12.44 -14.41 1.56
N ILE A 371 11.53 -14.44 0.57
CA ILE A 371 10.27 -13.66 0.55
C ILE A 371 9.10 -14.64 0.60
N VAL A 372 8.24 -14.50 1.61
CA VAL A 372 7.09 -15.41 1.84
C VAL A 372 5.93 -15.13 0.87
N SER A 373 5.40 -16.19 0.26
CA SER A 373 4.23 -16.10 -0.62
C SER A 373 2.96 -15.78 0.17
N LEU A 374 2.45 -14.55 0.06
CA LEU A 374 1.22 -14.12 0.74
C LEU A 374 -0.08 -14.62 0.08
N ALA A 375 -0.01 -15.16 -1.14
CA ALA A 375 -1.16 -15.69 -1.88
C ALA A 375 -0.77 -16.90 -2.74
N ASP A 376 -1.77 -17.70 -3.08
CA ASP A 376 -1.67 -18.73 -4.12
C ASP A 376 -1.50 -18.04 -5.50
N ARG A 377 -0.38 -18.34 -6.18
CA ARG A 377 -0.02 -17.79 -7.50
C ARG A 377 -0.66 -18.53 -8.68
N ASP A 378 -1.21 -19.73 -8.47
CA ASP A 378 -1.90 -20.51 -9.51
C ASP A 378 -3.43 -20.32 -9.47
N ALA A 379 -3.98 -19.83 -8.35
CA ALA A 379 -5.40 -19.54 -8.19
C ALA A 379 -5.96 -18.44 -9.11
N PHE A 380 -5.12 -17.50 -9.58
CA PHE A 380 -5.57 -16.35 -10.36
C PHE A 380 -4.77 -16.11 -11.64
N ARG A 381 -5.50 -15.68 -12.68
CA ARG A 381 -5.00 -15.45 -14.02
C ARG A 381 -5.66 -14.20 -14.58
N VAL A 382 -4.84 -13.17 -14.75
CA VAL A 382 -5.25 -11.88 -15.32
C VAL A 382 -5.73 -12.12 -16.76
N GLY A 383 -6.89 -11.57 -17.13
CA GLY A 383 -7.57 -11.83 -18.40
C GLY A 383 -8.47 -13.08 -18.43
N GLU A 384 -8.29 -14.03 -17.50
CA GLU A 384 -9.09 -15.27 -17.46
C GLU A 384 -10.11 -15.28 -16.30
N ASN A 385 -9.70 -14.95 -15.07
CA ASN A 385 -10.56 -14.98 -13.88
C ASN A 385 -10.50 -13.74 -12.97
N ILE A 386 -9.54 -12.85 -13.21
CA ILE A 386 -9.48 -11.46 -12.76
C ILE A 386 -9.02 -10.58 -13.93
N GLY A 387 -9.28 -9.27 -13.94
CA GLY A 387 -8.93 -8.40 -15.08
C GLY A 387 -9.74 -8.77 -16.33
N THR A 388 -11.04 -8.99 -16.16
CA THR A 388 -11.95 -9.64 -17.13
C THR A 388 -12.99 -8.71 -17.73
N THR A 389 -12.98 -7.41 -17.41
CA THR A 389 -13.93 -6.47 -18.02
C THR A 389 -13.55 -6.21 -19.48
N ALA A 390 -14.49 -6.44 -20.40
CA ALA A 390 -14.24 -6.37 -21.83
C ALA A 390 -13.83 -4.96 -22.30
N GLY A 391 -12.85 -4.89 -23.20
CA GLY A 391 -12.31 -3.65 -23.76
C GLY A 391 -11.23 -3.93 -24.80
N THR A 392 -10.63 -2.86 -25.33
CA THR A 392 -9.58 -2.91 -26.37
C THR A 392 -8.42 -1.99 -25.99
N VAL A 393 -7.19 -2.41 -26.26
CA VAL A 393 -6.00 -1.54 -26.17
C VAL A 393 -5.99 -0.60 -27.39
N VAL A 394 -6.48 0.62 -27.23
CA VAL A 394 -6.61 1.62 -28.30
C VAL A 394 -5.29 2.36 -28.60
N ALA A 395 -4.34 2.39 -27.66
CA ALA A 395 -2.98 2.89 -27.91
C ALA A 395 -1.92 2.07 -27.14
N ARG A 396 -0.70 1.98 -27.68
CA ARG A 396 0.48 1.41 -27.02
C ARG A 396 1.71 2.27 -27.31
N THR A 397 2.47 2.63 -26.27
CA THR A 397 3.73 3.39 -26.32
C THR A 397 4.85 2.59 -25.66
N LYS A 398 6.06 3.16 -25.50
CA LYS A 398 7.11 2.53 -24.67
C LYS A 398 6.66 2.40 -23.20
N LEU A 399 5.87 3.35 -22.68
CA LEU A 399 5.60 3.48 -21.25
C LEU A 399 4.22 2.96 -20.82
N TYR A 400 3.25 2.84 -21.74
CA TYR A 400 1.89 2.41 -21.39
C TYR A 400 1.09 1.81 -22.56
N GLU A 401 0.05 1.06 -22.19
CA GLU A 401 -1.12 0.73 -22.99
C GLU A 401 -2.32 1.57 -22.53
N LEU A 402 -3.11 2.11 -23.46
CA LEU A 402 -4.38 2.77 -23.14
C LEU A 402 -5.52 1.82 -23.48
N ILE A 403 -6.30 1.43 -22.48
CA ILE A 403 -7.44 0.52 -22.62
C ILE A 403 -8.73 1.34 -22.62
N GLN A 404 -9.53 1.23 -23.68
CA GLN A 404 -10.92 1.68 -23.69
C GLN A 404 -11.83 0.48 -23.36
N TYR A 405 -12.68 0.60 -22.35
CA TYR A 405 -13.60 -0.47 -21.99
C TYR A 405 -14.87 -0.43 -22.87
N LYS A 406 -15.40 -1.61 -23.19
CA LYS A 406 -16.61 -1.76 -24.00
C LYS A 406 -17.83 -1.31 -23.18
N PRO A 407 -18.69 -0.41 -23.70
CA PRO A 407 -19.89 0.01 -23.00
C PRO A 407 -20.87 -1.16 -22.75
N THR A 408 -21.52 -1.17 -21.58
CA THR A 408 -22.59 -2.12 -21.22
C THR A 408 -23.99 -1.50 -21.28
N THR A 409 -24.07 -0.23 -21.68
CA THR A 409 -25.28 0.61 -21.76
C THR A 409 -25.47 1.12 -23.20
N GLU A 410 -26.72 1.38 -23.62
CA GLU A 410 -27.01 1.92 -24.96
C GLU A 410 -26.54 3.37 -25.15
N LYS A 411 -26.42 4.11 -24.04
CA LYS A 411 -25.95 5.50 -23.99
C LYS A 411 -24.89 5.65 -22.91
N VAL A 412 -24.04 6.66 -23.08
CA VAL A 412 -22.98 7.01 -22.14
C VAL A 412 -22.94 8.52 -21.90
N HIS A 413 -22.28 8.95 -20.84
CA HIS A 413 -21.94 10.34 -20.62
C HIS A 413 -21.10 10.93 -21.76
N GLU A 414 -21.41 12.19 -22.10
CA GLU A 414 -20.74 12.98 -23.12
C GLU A 414 -19.24 13.13 -22.84
N ILE A 415 -18.87 13.54 -21.62
CA ILE A 415 -17.48 13.73 -21.18
C ILE A 415 -16.90 12.38 -20.72
N PRO A 416 -15.83 11.86 -21.33
CA PRO A 416 -15.22 10.59 -20.95
C PRO A 416 -14.49 10.68 -19.61
N LEU A 417 -14.27 9.51 -19.00
CA LEU A 417 -13.45 9.34 -17.80
C LEU A 417 -12.15 8.62 -18.16
N VAL A 418 -11.01 9.16 -17.72
CA VAL A 418 -9.72 8.46 -17.78
C VAL A 418 -9.17 8.22 -16.38
N ILE A 419 -8.72 6.99 -16.12
CA ILE A 419 -8.07 6.61 -14.86
C ILE A 419 -6.59 6.36 -15.08
N PHE A 420 -5.78 7.07 -14.30
CA PHE A 420 -4.36 6.84 -14.09
C PHE A 420 -4.20 6.02 -12.79
N PRO A 421 -4.05 4.68 -12.87
CA PRO A 421 -3.73 3.84 -11.71
C PRO A 421 -2.27 4.06 -11.28
N PRO A 422 -1.87 3.62 -10.07
CA PRO A 422 -0.47 3.49 -9.74
C PRO A 422 0.24 2.51 -10.69
N TRP A 423 1.54 2.73 -10.87
CA TRP A 423 2.48 1.79 -11.47
C TRP A 423 3.40 1.15 -10.41
N ILE A 424 3.12 1.39 -9.13
CA ILE A 424 3.57 0.54 -8.02
C ILE A 424 2.49 -0.55 -7.89
N ASN A 425 2.85 -1.77 -8.27
CA ASN A 425 1.93 -2.85 -8.68
C ASN A 425 1.02 -2.40 -9.86
N LYS A 426 0.10 -3.28 -10.27
CA LYS A 426 -0.60 -3.20 -11.58
C LYS A 426 -2.04 -2.68 -11.47
N PHE A 427 -2.59 -2.18 -12.59
CA PHE A 427 -3.90 -1.51 -12.59
C PHE A 427 -5.10 -2.40 -12.22
N TYR A 428 -4.99 -3.72 -12.38
CA TYR A 428 -6.13 -4.66 -12.23
C TYR A 428 -6.65 -4.79 -10.78
N ILE A 429 -6.04 -4.10 -9.81
CA ILE A 429 -6.67 -3.87 -8.49
C ILE A 429 -8.07 -3.21 -8.62
N MET A 430 -8.29 -2.43 -9.68
CA MET A 430 -9.58 -1.81 -10.00
C MET A 430 -10.49 -2.71 -10.88
N ASP A 431 -9.97 -3.83 -11.40
CA ASP A 431 -10.71 -4.84 -12.15
C ASP A 431 -10.32 -6.24 -11.69
N LEU A 432 -10.70 -6.60 -10.46
CA LEU A 432 -10.44 -7.93 -9.89
C LEU A 432 -11.45 -8.94 -10.47
N LYS A 433 -12.30 -9.53 -9.62
CA LYS A 433 -13.39 -10.40 -10.07
C LYS A 433 -14.58 -9.53 -10.52
N PRO A 434 -15.50 -10.03 -11.37
CA PRO A 434 -16.66 -9.28 -11.83
C PRO A 434 -17.64 -8.77 -10.74
N GLN A 435 -17.44 -9.14 -9.47
CA GLN A 435 -18.21 -8.71 -8.30
C GLN A 435 -17.47 -7.67 -7.40
N ASN A 436 -16.19 -7.37 -7.66
CA ASN A 436 -15.41 -6.32 -6.99
C ASN A 436 -14.62 -5.40 -7.95
N SER A 437 -14.84 -5.53 -9.26
CA SER A 437 -14.36 -4.57 -10.25
C SER A 437 -15.04 -3.20 -10.12
N LEU A 438 -14.22 -2.16 -9.88
CA LEU A 438 -14.59 -0.75 -9.95
C LEU A 438 -14.74 -0.31 -11.42
N ILE A 439 -13.81 -0.77 -12.27
CA ILE A 439 -13.81 -0.51 -13.72
C ILE A 439 -15.14 -0.95 -14.35
N ARG A 440 -15.59 -2.17 -14.06
CA ARG A 440 -16.90 -2.67 -14.50
C ARG A 440 -18.04 -1.79 -13.97
N TRP A 441 -18.04 -1.47 -12.68
CA TRP A 441 -19.11 -0.67 -12.08
C TRP A 441 -19.25 0.71 -12.74
N ILE A 442 -18.13 1.37 -13.05
CA ILE A 442 -18.09 2.65 -13.79
C ILE A 442 -18.70 2.49 -15.20
N VAL A 443 -18.33 1.45 -15.94
CA VAL A 443 -18.90 1.17 -17.27
C VAL A 443 -20.41 0.90 -17.16
N ASP A 444 -20.83 0.12 -16.16
CA ASP A 444 -22.23 -0.16 -15.83
C ASP A 444 -23.00 1.10 -15.34
N GLN A 445 -22.32 2.21 -15.01
CA GLN A 445 -22.95 3.53 -14.76
C GLN A 445 -23.06 4.38 -16.04
N GLY A 446 -22.62 3.89 -17.21
CA GLY A 446 -22.72 4.62 -18.47
C GLY A 446 -21.57 5.59 -18.75
N TYR A 447 -20.33 5.25 -18.39
CA TYR A 447 -19.15 6.04 -18.76
C TYR A 447 -18.42 5.48 -19.97
N THR A 448 -17.99 6.34 -20.90
CA THR A 448 -16.85 6.00 -21.78
C THR A 448 -15.59 6.02 -20.92
N LEU A 449 -15.12 4.84 -20.52
CA LEU A 449 -14.01 4.66 -19.59
C LEU A 449 -12.71 4.29 -20.32
N PHE A 450 -11.65 5.03 -20.02
CA PHE A 450 -10.28 4.71 -20.38
C PHE A 450 -9.44 4.43 -19.11
N VAL A 451 -8.51 3.47 -19.19
CA VAL A 451 -7.55 3.19 -18.10
C VAL A 451 -6.16 2.98 -18.68
N VAL A 452 -5.14 3.51 -18.01
CA VAL A 452 -3.73 3.37 -18.41
C VAL A 452 -3.12 2.11 -17.81
N GLY A 453 -2.74 1.15 -18.64
CA GLY A 453 -1.95 -0.02 -18.27
C GLY A 453 -0.45 0.29 -18.40
N TRP A 454 0.21 0.59 -17.28
CA TRP A 454 1.63 0.93 -17.27
C TRP A 454 2.54 -0.24 -17.64
N LYS A 455 3.63 0.07 -18.35
CA LYS A 455 4.75 -0.85 -18.63
C LYS A 455 5.45 -1.26 -17.34
N ASN A 456 5.84 -2.53 -17.19
CA ASN A 456 6.77 -2.95 -16.14
C ASN A 456 8.21 -2.68 -16.62
N PRO A 457 8.98 -1.78 -15.98
CA PRO A 457 10.26 -1.34 -16.53
C PRO A 457 11.37 -2.37 -16.29
N ASP A 458 12.18 -2.56 -17.33
CA ASP A 458 13.48 -3.24 -17.27
C ASP A 458 14.62 -2.18 -17.22
N PRO A 459 15.90 -2.56 -17.09
CA PRO A 459 17.02 -1.60 -17.03
C PRO A 459 17.12 -0.62 -18.21
N SER A 460 16.52 -0.89 -19.37
CA SER A 460 16.45 0.05 -20.51
C SER A 460 15.48 1.24 -20.31
N TYR A 461 14.93 1.36 -19.10
CA TYR A 461 14.10 2.48 -18.65
C TYR A 461 14.81 3.37 -17.62
N GLY A 462 16.08 3.11 -17.26
CA GLY A 462 16.73 3.83 -16.16
C GLY A 462 16.75 5.37 -16.26
N ASP A 463 16.85 5.89 -17.48
CA ASP A 463 16.81 7.34 -17.77
C ASP A 463 15.40 7.96 -17.76
N THR A 464 14.34 7.15 -17.57
CA THR A 464 12.95 7.60 -17.55
C THR A 464 12.64 8.34 -16.25
N GLY A 465 12.26 9.62 -16.35
CA GLY A 465 11.98 10.52 -15.24
C GLY A 465 10.49 10.77 -14.97
N MET A 466 10.21 11.63 -13.98
CA MET A 466 8.86 12.15 -13.70
C MET A 466 8.30 12.98 -14.86
N ASP A 467 9.18 13.59 -15.67
CA ASP A 467 8.85 14.34 -16.89
C ASP A 467 8.33 13.44 -18.01
N ASP A 468 8.88 12.23 -18.18
CA ASP A 468 8.36 11.23 -19.11
C ASP A 468 6.96 10.76 -18.70
N TYR A 469 6.72 10.55 -17.41
CA TYR A 469 5.38 10.20 -16.90
C TYR A 469 4.38 11.34 -17.10
N VAL A 470 4.72 12.59 -16.76
CA VAL A 470 3.82 13.73 -17.03
C VAL A 470 3.59 13.92 -18.54
N SER A 471 4.60 13.69 -19.37
CA SER A 471 4.44 13.70 -20.84
C SER A 471 3.46 12.62 -21.31
N ALA A 472 3.52 11.42 -20.74
CA ALA A 472 2.56 10.35 -21.01
C ALA A 472 1.13 10.69 -20.54
N TYR A 473 0.95 11.46 -19.45
CA TYR A 473 -0.38 11.92 -19.04
C TYR A 473 -0.99 12.88 -20.06
N LEU A 474 -0.20 13.85 -20.55
CA LEU A 474 -0.64 14.77 -21.61
C LEU A 474 -1.03 14.00 -22.88
N GLU A 475 -0.19 13.05 -23.29
CA GLU A 475 -0.37 12.23 -24.49
C GLU A 475 -1.57 11.25 -24.39
N VAL A 476 -1.84 10.72 -23.19
CA VAL A 476 -3.09 9.98 -22.89
C VAL A 476 -4.29 10.92 -23.00
N MET A 477 -4.20 12.12 -22.45
CA MET A 477 -5.32 13.08 -22.51
C MET A 477 -5.61 13.50 -23.94
N ASP A 478 -4.59 13.81 -24.77
CA ASP A 478 -4.77 14.07 -26.21
C ASP A 478 -5.54 12.92 -26.88
N ARG A 479 -5.11 11.67 -26.66
CA ARG A 479 -5.74 10.48 -27.27
C ARG A 479 -7.17 10.23 -26.82
N VAL A 480 -7.49 10.47 -25.55
CA VAL A 480 -8.87 10.32 -25.04
C VAL A 480 -9.80 11.38 -25.66
N LEU A 481 -9.31 12.59 -25.89
CA LEU A 481 -10.07 13.68 -26.53
C LEU A 481 -10.29 13.39 -28.02
N ASP A 482 -9.23 13.00 -28.74
CA ASP A 482 -9.27 12.61 -30.15
C ASP A 482 -10.24 11.42 -30.40
N LEU A 483 -10.14 10.35 -29.60
CA LEU A 483 -10.99 9.14 -29.73
C LEU A 483 -12.47 9.36 -29.36
N THR A 484 -12.84 10.51 -28.78
CA THR A 484 -14.21 10.77 -28.33
C THR A 484 -14.85 12.02 -28.95
N ASP A 485 -14.11 12.74 -29.80
CA ASP A 485 -14.42 14.09 -30.32
C ASP A 485 -14.88 15.06 -29.21
N GLN A 486 -14.19 15.01 -28.06
CA GLN A 486 -14.50 15.86 -26.91
C GLN A 486 -13.44 16.91 -26.67
N LYS A 487 -13.89 18.07 -26.16
CA LYS A 487 -13.01 19.18 -25.77
C LYS A 487 -12.45 19.06 -24.37
N LYS A 488 -13.06 18.22 -23.53
CA LYS A 488 -12.66 17.97 -22.15
C LYS A 488 -12.89 16.52 -21.74
N LEU A 489 -12.18 16.11 -20.70
CA LEU A 489 -12.34 14.83 -20.02
C LEU A 489 -12.39 15.01 -18.50
N ASN A 490 -12.88 14.00 -17.80
CA ASN A 490 -12.71 13.88 -16.34
C ASN A 490 -11.55 12.91 -16.06
N ALA A 491 -10.71 13.23 -15.07
CA ALA A 491 -9.50 12.47 -14.76
C ALA A 491 -9.55 11.86 -13.35
N VAL A 492 -8.96 10.68 -13.17
CA VAL A 492 -8.79 10.03 -11.87
C VAL A 492 -7.32 9.65 -11.68
N GLY A 493 -6.74 9.94 -10.51
CA GLY A 493 -5.39 9.49 -10.13
C GLY A 493 -5.43 8.73 -8.81
N TYR A 494 -4.71 7.61 -8.72
CA TYR A 494 -4.70 6.73 -7.55
C TYR A 494 -3.28 6.56 -6.99
N CYS A 495 -3.10 6.81 -5.68
CA CYS A 495 -1.81 6.81 -4.99
C CYS A 495 -0.78 7.71 -5.72
N ILE A 496 0.37 7.16 -6.14
CA ILE A 496 1.44 7.90 -6.84
C ILE A 496 0.95 8.56 -8.15
N ALA A 497 -0.05 7.95 -8.81
CA ALA A 497 -0.65 8.53 -10.01
C ALA A 497 -1.56 9.73 -9.71
N GLY A 498 -2.08 9.86 -8.49
CA GLY A 498 -2.71 11.11 -8.03
C GLY A 498 -1.69 12.23 -7.80
N THR A 499 -0.48 11.90 -7.34
CA THR A 499 0.62 12.87 -7.21
C THR A 499 1.05 13.39 -8.59
N THR A 500 1.27 12.49 -9.56
CA THR A 500 1.62 12.86 -10.94
C THR A 500 0.46 13.55 -11.68
N LEU A 501 -0.81 13.17 -11.41
CA LEU A 501 -1.95 13.94 -11.91
C LEU A 501 -1.91 15.37 -11.36
N SER A 502 -1.64 15.57 -10.07
CA SER A 502 -1.57 16.91 -9.46
C SER A 502 -0.46 17.79 -10.08
N LEU A 503 0.72 17.22 -10.35
CA LEU A 503 1.77 17.88 -11.11
C LEU A 503 1.31 18.24 -12.54
N THR A 504 0.67 17.29 -13.24
CA THR A 504 0.13 17.51 -14.59
C THR A 504 -0.91 18.63 -14.61
N LEU A 505 -1.78 18.72 -13.59
CA LEU A 505 -2.79 19.78 -13.48
C LEU A 505 -2.17 21.16 -13.23
N SER A 506 -1.13 21.26 -12.39
CA SER A 506 -0.36 22.50 -12.22
C SER A 506 0.32 22.91 -13.54
N LEU A 507 0.89 21.96 -14.29
CA LEU A 507 1.51 22.22 -15.59
C LEU A 507 0.50 22.71 -16.63
N LEU A 508 -0.66 22.05 -16.73
CA LEU A 508 -1.77 22.47 -17.60
C LEU A 508 -2.25 23.88 -17.24
N LYS A 509 -2.40 24.18 -15.94
CA LYS A 509 -2.78 25.51 -15.46
C LYS A 509 -1.80 26.59 -15.91
N GLN A 510 -0.50 26.37 -15.75
CA GLN A 510 0.53 27.32 -16.15
C GLN A 510 0.65 27.47 -17.68
N ARG A 511 0.23 26.47 -18.45
CA ARG A 511 0.13 26.52 -19.92
C ARG A 511 -1.19 27.11 -20.44
N GLY A 512 -2.16 27.36 -19.55
CA GLY A 512 -3.49 27.86 -19.92
C GLY A 512 -4.38 26.82 -20.61
N ASP A 513 -4.11 25.54 -20.41
CA ASP A 513 -4.84 24.41 -20.99
C ASP A 513 -5.92 23.92 -20.01
N ASP A 514 -7.19 23.94 -20.44
CA ASP A 514 -8.35 23.65 -19.61
C ASP A 514 -9.04 22.31 -19.93
N ARG A 515 -8.33 21.38 -20.58
CA ARG A 515 -8.84 20.07 -21.02
C ARG A 515 -9.41 19.18 -19.92
N VAL A 516 -8.97 19.34 -18.67
CA VAL A 516 -9.49 18.56 -17.53
C VAL A 516 -10.66 19.30 -16.91
N ASN A 517 -11.86 18.73 -17.03
CA ASN A 517 -13.10 19.30 -16.52
C ASN A 517 -13.27 19.10 -15.00
N SER A 518 -12.90 17.93 -14.49
CA SER A 518 -12.83 17.63 -13.06
C SER A 518 -11.80 16.54 -12.78
N ALA A 519 -11.27 16.51 -11.55
CA ALA A 519 -10.29 15.51 -11.12
C ALA A 519 -10.74 14.76 -9.86
N THR A 520 -10.48 13.47 -9.82
CA THR A 520 -10.69 12.60 -8.65
C THR A 520 -9.35 12.05 -8.16
N PHE A 521 -9.14 12.04 -6.84
CA PHE A 521 -7.96 11.49 -6.19
C PHE A 521 -8.34 10.34 -5.25
N PHE A 522 -7.76 9.16 -5.45
CA PHE A 522 -7.88 8.01 -4.53
C PHE A 522 -6.60 7.90 -3.70
N THR A 523 -6.72 7.93 -2.36
CA THR A 523 -5.65 7.73 -1.36
C THR A 523 -4.31 8.31 -1.81
N THR A 524 -4.35 9.60 -2.15
CA THR A 524 -3.27 10.33 -2.83
C THR A 524 -2.55 11.22 -1.83
N LEU A 525 -1.21 11.24 -1.88
CA LEU A 525 -0.40 12.23 -1.17
C LEU A 525 0.14 13.26 -2.17
N THR A 526 -0.03 14.53 -1.82
CA THR A 526 0.68 15.66 -2.43
C THR A 526 1.52 16.44 -1.42
N ASP A 527 1.26 16.27 -0.13
CA ASP A 527 1.97 16.91 0.98
C ASP A 527 2.61 15.88 1.91
N PHE A 528 3.92 15.67 1.72
CA PHE A 528 4.74 14.70 2.44
C PHE A 528 5.42 15.30 3.69
N SER A 529 4.84 16.35 4.29
CA SER A 529 5.39 17.02 5.48
C SER A 529 5.33 16.19 6.76
N ASP A 530 4.34 15.30 6.92
CA ASP A 530 4.48 14.14 7.79
C ASP A 530 4.78 12.92 6.90
N GLN A 531 5.66 12.05 7.40
CA GLN A 531 6.13 10.85 6.72
C GLN A 531 5.63 9.57 7.42
N GLY A 532 4.97 9.68 8.58
CA GLY A 532 4.31 8.55 9.26
C GLY A 532 5.22 7.34 9.48
N GLU A 533 4.75 6.15 9.07
CA GLU A 533 5.53 4.91 9.16
C GLU A 533 6.79 4.92 8.25
N PHE A 534 6.83 5.76 7.21
CA PHE A 534 7.95 5.86 6.28
C PHE A 534 9.12 6.73 6.75
N THR A 535 9.00 7.46 7.87
CA THR A 535 10.07 8.33 8.39
C THR A 535 11.43 7.62 8.45
N ALA A 536 11.47 6.33 8.81
CA ALA A 536 12.74 5.60 8.91
C ALA A 536 13.44 5.32 7.57
N PHE A 537 12.67 5.23 6.48
CA PHE A 537 13.15 4.87 5.13
C PHE A 537 13.36 6.08 4.21
N LEU A 538 12.78 7.23 4.54
CA LEU A 538 12.95 8.49 3.80
C LEU A 538 14.15 9.32 4.29
N GLN A 539 15.05 8.73 5.08
CA GLN A 539 16.29 9.38 5.51
C GLN A 539 17.42 9.27 4.49
N GLU A 540 18.43 10.13 4.67
CA GLU A 540 19.50 10.35 3.70
C GLU A 540 20.32 9.08 3.40
N ASP A 541 20.53 8.23 4.40
CA ASP A 541 21.25 6.96 4.28
C ASP A 541 20.49 5.96 3.39
N PHE A 542 19.22 5.71 3.67
CA PHE A 542 18.38 4.81 2.88
C PHE A 542 18.14 5.32 1.47
N VAL A 543 17.82 6.61 1.30
CA VAL A 543 17.53 7.17 -0.03
C VAL A 543 18.82 7.27 -0.88
N SER A 544 19.97 7.57 -0.27
CA SER A 544 21.28 7.43 -0.95
C SER A 544 21.59 5.98 -1.35
N GLY A 545 21.27 5.00 -0.50
CA GLY A 545 21.40 3.58 -0.83
C GLY A 545 20.55 3.18 -2.04
N ILE A 546 19.29 3.62 -2.06
CA ILE A 546 18.34 3.42 -3.18
C ILE A 546 18.86 4.10 -4.45
N GLU A 547 19.35 5.34 -4.35
CA GLU A 547 19.89 6.12 -5.47
C GLU A 547 21.14 5.45 -6.09
N GLN A 548 22.05 4.94 -5.26
CA GLN A 548 23.21 4.17 -5.70
C GLN A 548 22.81 2.83 -6.36
N GLU A 549 21.85 2.10 -5.79
CA GLU A 549 21.36 0.83 -6.35
C GLU A 549 20.60 1.05 -7.67
N ALA A 550 19.81 2.12 -7.75
CA ALA A 550 19.12 2.55 -8.97
C ALA A 550 20.12 2.94 -10.07
N ALA A 551 21.18 3.71 -9.75
CA ALA A 551 22.25 4.04 -10.69
C ALA A 551 23.04 2.78 -11.15
N ARG A 552 23.19 1.77 -10.28
CA ARG A 552 23.88 0.52 -10.59
C ARG A 552 23.08 -0.44 -11.47
N THR A 553 21.75 -0.41 -11.38
CA THR A 553 20.85 -1.42 -11.98
C THR A 553 19.87 -0.87 -13.03
N GLY A 554 19.70 0.45 -13.10
CA GLY A 554 18.68 1.13 -13.91
C GLY A 554 17.28 1.12 -13.29
N VAL A 555 16.98 0.30 -12.27
CA VAL A 555 15.62 0.17 -11.72
C VAL A 555 15.61 -0.07 -10.21
N LEU A 556 14.71 0.60 -9.50
CA LEU A 556 14.33 0.20 -8.15
C LEU A 556 13.41 -1.03 -8.26
N SER A 557 13.98 -2.21 -8.01
CA SER A 557 13.29 -3.49 -8.23
C SER A 557 12.10 -3.74 -7.29
N SER A 558 11.09 -4.44 -7.78
CA SER A 558 9.90 -4.87 -7.03
C SER A 558 10.27 -5.65 -5.77
N GLN A 559 11.27 -6.52 -5.84
CA GLN A 559 11.75 -7.34 -4.73
C GLN A 559 12.34 -6.48 -3.61
N LEU A 560 13.09 -5.44 -3.97
CA LEU A 560 13.72 -4.52 -3.01
C LEU A 560 12.64 -3.69 -2.31
N MET A 561 11.71 -3.13 -3.08
CA MET A 561 10.52 -2.46 -2.52
C MET A 561 9.70 -3.39 -1.62
N THR A 562 9.42 -4.62 -2.05
CA THR A 562 8.63 -5.61 -1.30
C THR A 562 9.27 -5.90 0.05
N ARG A 563 10.61 -6.05 0.10
CA ARG A 563 11.33 -6.20 1.37
C ARG A 563 11.18 -4.96 2.27
N THR A 564 11.40 -3.76 1.74
CA THR A 564 11.23 -2.48 2.47
C THR A 564 9.80 -2.32 3.02
N PHE A 565 8.77 -2.54 2.20
CA PHE A 565 7.37 -2.46 2.64
C PHE A 565 7.01 -3.56 3.65
N SER A 566 7.58 -4.77 3.53
CA SER A 566 7.32 -5.86 4.49
C SER A 566 7.89 -5.55 5.88
N PHE A 567 9.02 -4.85 5.96
CA PHE A 567 9.61 -4.44 7.25
C PHE A 567 8.76 -3.40 8.01
N LEU A 568 8.01 -2.52 7.33
CA LEU A 568 7.09 -1.59 8.00
C LEU A 568 6.14 -2.31 8.98
N ARG A 569 5.71 -3.52 8.61
CA ARG A 569 4.70 -4.32 9.34
C ARG A 569 5.11 -5.79 9.44
N ALA A 570 6.32 -6.04 9.92
CA ALA A 570 6.95 -7.37 9.95
C ALA A 570 6.09 -8.47 10.62
N ASN A 571 5.35 -8.18 11.70
CA ASN A 571 4.43 -9.15 12.31
C ASN A 571 3.33 -9.65 11.34
N ASP A 572 2.70 -8.74 10.59
CA ASP A 572 1.57 -9.05 9.71
C ASP A 572 2.02 -9.55 8.32
N LEU A 573 3.15 -9.05 7.81
CA LEU A 573 3.62 -9.29 6.44
C LEU A 573 4.78 -10.31 6.34
N VAL A 574 5.53 -10.55 7.42
CA VAL A 574 6.66 -11.50 7.45
C VAL A 574 6.38 -12.64 8.42
N TRP A 575 6.34 -12.39 9.73
CA TRP A 575 6.33 -13.43 10.76
C TRP A 575 5.04 -14.26 10.76
N GLY A 576 3.87 -13.62 10.84
CA GLY A 576 2.58 -14.32 10.82
C GLY A 576 2.37 -15.19 9.57
N PRO A 577 2.64 -14.70 8.35
CA PRO A 577 2.62 -15.50 7.13
C PRO A 577 3.68 -16.62 7.11
N ALA A 578 4.92 -16.34 7.55
CA ALA A 578 6.00 -17.34 7.58
C ALA A 578 5.71 -18.47 8.57
N ILE A 579 5.13 -18.19 9.74
CA ILE A 579 4.71 -19.23 10.69
C ILE A 579 3.68 -20.16 10.06
N ARG A 580 2.62 -19.61 9.43
CA ARG A 580 1.60 -20.43 8.75
C ARG A 580 2.17 -21.23 7.59
N SER A 581 2.89 -20.57 6.69
CA SER A 581 3.46 -21.19 5.49
C SER A 581 4.52 -22.24 5.83
N TYR A 582 5.53 -21.88 6.64
CA TYR A 582 6.73 -22.69 6.83
C TYR A 582 6.75 -23.58 8.09
N MET A 583 5.90 -23.31 9.09
CA MET A 583 5.87 -24.09 10.34
C MET A 583 4.57 -24.91 10.48
N LEU A 584 3.42 -24.35 10.08
CA LEU A 584 2.15 -25.07 10.09
C LEU A 584 1.87 -25.85 8.79
N GLY A 585 2.69 -25.65 7.75
CA GLY A 585 2.55 -26.30 6.45
C GLY A 585 1.29 -25.89 5.68
N GLU A 586 0.77 -24.68 5.95
CA GLU A 586 -0.47 -24.19 5.36
C GLU A 586 -0.22 -23.61 3.96
N SER A 587 -1.14 -23.84 3.04
CA SER A 587 -1.09 -23.21 1.72
C SER A 587 -1.42 -21.71 1.83
N PRO A 588 -0.73 -20.84 1.08
CA PRO A 588 -1.10 -19.42 1.00
C PRO A 588 -2.57 -19.22 0.59
N PRO A 589 -3.27 -18.21 1.12
CA PRO A 589 -4.69 -18.01 0.85
C PRO A 589 -4.94 -17.61 -0.60
N ALA A 590 -5.94 -18.23 -1.24
CA ALA A 590 -6.44 -17.86 -2.57
C ALA A 590 -7.29 -16.58 -2.53
N PHE A 591 -6.66 -15.45 -2.16
CA PHE A 591 -7.29 -14.14 -2.01
C PHE A 591 -6.78 -13.14 -3.06
N ASP A 592 -7.70 -12.51 -3.78
CA ASP A 592 -7.43 -11.71 -4.98
C ASP A 592 -6.60 -10.44 -4.68
N LEU A 593 -6.82 -9.80 -3.52
CA LEU A 593 -6.01 -8.66 -3.08
C LEU A 593 -4.54 -9.02 -2.77
N LEU A 594 -4.29 -10.22 -2.23
CA LEU A 594 -2.93 -10.66 -1.89
C LEU A 594 -2.18 -11.19 -3.12
N PHE A 595 -2.89 -11.77 -4.10
CA PHE A 595 -2.34 -12.08 -5.41
C PHE A 595 -1.84 -10.80 -6.12
N TRP A 596 -2.69 -9.77 -6.18
CA TRP A 596 -2.29 -8.46 -6.72
C TRP A 596 -1.10 -7.85 -5.98
N ASN A 597 -1.05 -7.99 -4.65
CA ASN A 597 0.05 -7.45 -3.84
C ASN A 597 1.39 -8.16 -4.14
N GLY A 598 1.35 -9.48 -4.40
CA GLY A 598 2.51 -10.30 -4.80
C GLY A 598 2.89 -10.26 -6.29
N ASP A 599 2.21 -9.45 -7.10
CA ASP A 599 2.45 -9.21 -8.53
C ASP A 599 2.95 -7.77 -8.76
N GLY A 600 4.08 -7.48 -8.11
CA GLY A 600 4.72 -6.17 -8.11
C GLY A 600 5.37 -5.78 -9.43
N THR A 601 5.74 -4.51 -9.51
CA THR A 601 6.39 -3.86 -10.66
C THR A 601 7.70 -3.21 -10.22
N ASN A 602 8.64 -3.06 -11.15
CA ASN A 602 9.85 -2.28 -10.95
C ASN A 602 9.53 -0.78 -11.11
N LEU A 603 10.40 0.11 -10.61
CA LEU A 603 10.37 1.54 -10.92
C LEU A 603 11.63 1.95 -11.71
N PRO A 604 11.54 2.86 -12.69
CA PRO A 604 12.71 3.45 -13.34
C PRO A 604 13.59 4.18 -12.32
N GLY A 605 14.92 3.97 -12.41
CA GLY A 605 15.86 4.50 -11.42
C GLY A 605 15.79 6.01 -11.24
N ARG A 606 15.85 6.78 -12.33
CA ARG A 606 15.77 8.25 -12.31
C ARG A 606 14.46 8.73 -11.68
N MET A 607 13.29 8.28 -12.17
CA MET A 607 11.99 8.68 -11.63
C MET A 607 11.83 8.34 -10.14
N ALA A 608 12.30 7.17 -9.69
CA ALA A 608 12.25 6.80 -8.28
C ALA A 608 13.05 7.78 -7.40
N VAL A 609 14.23 8.20 -7.85
CA VAL A 609 15.06 9.20 -7.15
C VAL A 609 14.40 10.59 -7.20
N GLU A 610 13.92 11.04 -8.35
CA GLU A 610 13.22 12.34 -8.50
C GLU A 610 11.97 12.43 -7.59
N TYR A 611 11.23 11.33 -7.43
CA TYR A 611 10.07 11.21 -6.55
C TYR A 611 10.47 11.21 -5.06
N LEU A 612 11.44 10.39 -4.66
CA LEU A 612 11.88 10.29 -3.27
C LEU A 612 12.56 11.58 -2.79
N ARG A 613 13.48 12.14 -3.58
CA ARG A 613 14.21 13.38 -3.25
C ARG A 613 13.29 14.60 -3.29
N GLY A 614 12.68 14.89 -4.44
CA GLY A 614 11.98 16.16 -4.66
C GLY A 614 10.58 16.25 -4.04
N LEU A 615 9.88 15.11 -3.93
CA LEU A 615 8.50 15.08 -3.40
C LEU A 615 8.46 14.54 -1.98
N CYS A 616 9.07 13.37 -1.69
CA CYS A 616 8.93 12.75 -0.36
C CYS A 616 9.83 13.37 0.72
N GLN A 617 11.07 13.73 0.41
CA GLN A 617 11.99 14.40 1.35
C GLN A 617 11.80 15.92 1.34
N GLN A 618 11.92 16.55 0.16
CA GLN A 618 11.90 18.02 0.05
C GLN A 618 10.49 18.60 0.13
N ASN A 619 9.44 17.83 -0.16
CA ASN A 619 8.04 18.29 -0.23
C ASN A 619 7.85 19.53 -1.14
N ALA A 620 8.61 19.59 -2.23
CA ALA A 620 8.80 20.82 -3.01
C ALA A 620 7.49 21.31 -3.66
N PHE A 621 6.62 20.40 -4.12
CA PHE A 621 5.34 20.75 -4.77
C PHE A 621 4.38 21.56 -3.88
N VAL A 622 4.47 21.40 -2.55
CA VAL A 622 3.66 22.13 -1.57
C VAL A 622 4.40 23.35 -1.02
N ARG A 623 5.72 23.23 -0.83
CA ARG A 623 6.61 24.31 -0.36
C ARG A 623 6.94 25.29 -1.50
N ASP A 624 8.19 25.28 -1.96
CA ASP A 624 8.75 26.32 -2.81
C ASP A 624 8.39 26.20 -4.30
N GLY A 625 7.87 25.04 -4.72
CA GLY A 625 7.58 24.65 -6.10
C GLY A 625 8.52 23.54 -6.61
N TYR A 626 7.99 22.61 -7.39
CA TYR A 626 8.71 21.48 -7.99
C TYR A 626 9.01 21.79 -9.48
N GLU A 627 10.29 21.90 -9.83
CA GLU A 627 10.72 22.23 -11.20
C GLU A 627 10.56 21.02 -12.15
N LEU A 628 9.70 21.13 -13.16
CA LEU A 628 9.41 20.05 -14.11
C LEU A 628 9.02 20.60 -15.49
N MET A 629 9.55 20.01 -16.57
CA MET A 629 9.31 20.44 -17.97
C MET A 629 9.50 21.96 -18.23
N GLY A 630 10.40 22.62 -17.48
CA GLY A 630 10.64 24.07 -17.58
C GLY A 630 9.62 24.95 -16.83
N HIS A 631 8.80 24.35 -15.96
CA HIS A 631 7.80 25.04 -15.13
C HIS A 631 8.03 24.74 -13.64
N ARG A 632 7.81 25.74 -12.79
CA ARG A 632 7.88 25.61 -11.34
C ARG A 632 6.49 25.30 -10.78
N LEU A 633 6.18 24.02 -10.63
CA LEU A 633 4.84 23.52 -10.32
C LEU A 633 4.49 23.67 -8.83
N ASN A 634 3.30 24.15 -8.49
CA ASN A 634 2.84 24.25 -7.10
C ASN A 634 1.41 23.68 -6.91
N VAL A 635 1.15 23.08 -5.75
CA VAL A 635 -0.15 22.50 -5.37
C VAL A 635 -1.32 23.50 -5.52
N ARG A 636 -1.07 24.79 -5.33
CA ARG A 636 -2.08 25.86 -5.43
C ARG A 636 -2.58 26.10 -6.85
N ASP A 637 -1.85 25.66 -7.87
CA ASP A 637 -2.28 25.79 -9.28
C ASP A 637 -3.46 24.87 -9.62
N VAL A 638 -3.71 23.82 -8.81
CA VAL A 638 -4.79 22.85 -9.02
C VAL A 638 -6.13 23.47 -8.57
N ASP A 639 -6.79 24.22 -9.47
CA ASP A 639 -7.97 25.04 -9.15
C ASP A 639 -9.32 24.61 -9.76
N LEU A 640 -9.34 23.52 -10.54
CA LEU A 640 -10.55 22.91 -11.12
C LEU A 640 -11.34 22.04 -10.09
N PRO A 641 -12.60 21.62 -10.37
CA PRO A 641 -13.42 20.82 -9.44
C PRO A 641 -12.80 19.49 -9.00
N LEU A 642 -12.69 19.26 -7.69
CA LEU A 642 -11.99 18.10 -7.10
C LEU A 642 -12.90 17.20 -6.26
N CYS A 643 -12.72 15.89 -6.38
CA CYS A 643 -13.18 14.90 -5.41
C CYS A 643 -11.98 14.11 -4.86
N ALA A 644 -11.91 13.90 -3.56
CA ALA A 644 -10.87 13.13 -2.92
C ALA A 644 -11.47 12.03 -2.04
N ILE A 645 -10.98 10.80 -2.18
CA ILE A 645 -11.37 9.65 -1.39
C ILE A 645 -10.13 9.19 -0.61
N ALA A 646 -10.22 9.18 0.72
CA ALA A 646 -9.21 8.57 1.60
C ALA A 646 -9.83 7.41 2.39
N CYS A 647 -9.00 6.59 3.03
CA CYS A 647 -9.45 5.44 3.82
C CYS A 647 -9.06 5.61 5.30
N GLU A 648 -9.97 5.27 6.22
CA GLU A 648 -9.85 5.58 7.66
C GLU A 648 -8.70 4.86 8.35
N THR A 649 -8.41 3.62 7.98
CA THR A 649 -7.26 2.86 8.51
C THR A 649 -6.17 2.71 7.46
N ASP A 650 -5.97 3.74 6.64
CA ASP A 650 -4.84 3.86 5.72
C ASP A 650 -3.57 4.26 6.47
N HIS A 651 -2.47 3.57 6.16
CA HIS A 651 -1.12 3.80 6.68
C HIS A 651 -0.10 4.05 5.56
N ILE A 652 -0.51 3.89 4.30
CA ILE A 652 0.29 4.17 3.10
C ILE A 652 0.05 5.62 2.66
N ALA A 653 -1.21 6.05 2.69
CA ALA A 653 -1.63 7.43 2.49
C ALA A 653 -2.66 7.82 3.57
N PRO A 654 -2.23 8.17 4.80
CA PRO A 654 -3.15 8.40 5.90
C PRO A 654 -4.14 9.53 5.60
N ALA A 655 -5.39 9.36 6.05
CA ALA A 655 -6.48 10.24 5.64
C ALA A 655 -6.25 11.73 5.97
N ALA A 656 -5.55 12.03 7.07
CA ALA A 656 -5.19 13.39 7.46
C ALA A 656 -4.19 14.03 6.47
N ASP A 657 -3.24 13.25 5.94
CA ASP A 657 -2.22 13.72 5.00
C ASP A 657 -2.79 13.93 3.60
N SER A 658 -3.60 12.98 3.12
CA SER A 658 -4.41 13.17 1.90
C SER A 658 -5.33 14.38 2.02
N TRP A 659 -5.99 14.58 3.16
CA TRP A 659 -6.84 15.75 3.39
C TRP A 659 -6.04 17.06 3.37
N ARG A 660 -4.87 17.11 4.04
CA ARG A 660 -3.99 18.28 4.09
C ARG A 660 -3.44 18.65 2.71
N GLY A 661 -3.10 17.67 1.87
CA GLY A 661 -2.72 17.90 0.47
C GLY A 661 -3.84 18.52 -0.37
N ILE A 662 -5.08 18.00 -0.24
CA ILE A 662 -6.26 18.50 -0.96
C ILE A 662 -6.72 19.87 -0.45
N ALA A 663 -6.59 20.15 0.85
CA ALA A 663 -6.91 21.45 1.43
C ALA A 663 -6.10 22.59 0.79
N GLN A 664 -4.82 22.34 0.52
CA GLN A 664 -3.86 23.30 -0.04
C GLN A 664 -3.99 23.53 -1.55
N MET A 665 -4.74 22.69 -2.27
CA MET A 665 -5.05 22.92 -3.69
C MET A 665 -5.94 24.16 -3.86
N GLY A 666 -5.67 24.97 -4.89
CA GLY A 666 -6.34 26.26 -5.11
C GLY A 666 -7.84 26.19 -5.42
N SER A 667 -8.37 24.99 -5.65
CA SER A 667 -9.76 24.77 -6.02
C SER A 667 -10.75 25.26 -4.97
N ARG A 668 -11.84 25.86 -5.47
CA ARG A 668 -12.98 26.36 -4.69
C ARG A 668 -14.10 25.33 -4.57
N ASP A 669 -14.12 24.31 -5.43
CA ASP A 669 -15.07 23.21 -5.43
C ASP A 669 -14.30 21.93 -5.10
N LYS A 670 -14.26 21.61 -3.80
CA LYS A 670 -13.55 20.45 -3.26
C LYS A 670 -14.52 19.59 -2.47
N THR A 671 -14.55 18.30 -2.77
CA THR A 671 -15.31 17.26 -2.05
C THR A 671 -14.34 16.26 -1.44
N PHE A 672 -14.54 15.89 -0.17
CA PHE A 672 -13.78 14.83 0.51
C PHE A 672 -14.72 13.75 1.00
N ILE A 673 -14.34 12.49 0.79
CA ILE A 673 -15.04 11.31 1.27
C ILE A 673 -14.04 10.43 2.03
N LEU A 674 -14.39 10.04 3.25
CA LEU A 674 -13.58 9.12 4.05
C LEU A 674 -14.25 7.74 4.01
N SER A 675 -13.69 6.80 3.27
CA SER A 675 -14.11 5.40 3.30
C SER A 675 -13.61 4.74 4.59
N GLU A 676 -14.37 3.81 5.15
CA GLU A 676 -13.85 2.91 6.20
C GLU A 676 -12.81 1.91 5.64
N SER A 677 -12.12 1.20 6.55
CA SER A 677 -11.03 0.27 6.23
C SER A 677 -9.76 0.94 5.68
N GLY A 678 -8.79 0.15 5.21
CA GLY A 678 -7.46 0.63 4.79
C GLY A 678 -7.29 0.71 3.27
N HIS A 679 -6.21 1.37 2.84
CA HIS A 679 -5.80 1.70 1.45
C HIS A 679 -6.59 0.98 0.34
N ILE A 680 -6.36 -0.33 0.18
CA ILE A 680 -6.98 -1.14 -0.88
C ILE A 680 -8.46 -1.44 -0.60
N ALA A 681 -8.81 -1.88 0.61
CA ALA A 681 -10.14 -2.39 0.95
C ALA A 681 -11.19 -1.29 1.11
N GLY A 682 -10.77 -0.06 1.44
CA GLY A 682 -11.64 1.11 1.48
C GLY A 682 -11.91 1.70 0.09
N ILE A 683 -10.95 1.66 -0.84
CA ILE A 683 -11.15 2.04 -2.25
C ILE A 683 -11.95 0.96 -2.99
N ILE A 684 -11.55 -0.31 -2.90
CA ILE A 684 -12.18 -1.44 -3.61
C ILE A 684 -13.36 -2.01 -2.79
N ASN A 685 -14.34 -1.15 -2.50
CA ASN A 685 -15.55 -1.50 -1.77
C ASN A 685 -16.80 -1.48 -2.71
N PRO A 686 -17.18 -2.60 -3.35
CA PRO A 686 -18.31 -2.64 -4.27
C PRO A 686 -19.67 -2.55 -3.54
N PRO A 687 -20.62 -1.69 -4.00
CA PRO A 687 -21.94 -1.51 -3.37
C PRO A 687 -22.72 -2.81 -3.15
N SER A 688 -22.56 -3.79 -4.05
CA SER A 688 -23.21 -5.09 -3.99
C SER A 688 -22.89 -5.89 -2.72
N LYS A 689 -21.70 -5.73 -2.13
CA LYS A 689 -21.28 -6.45 -0.92
C LYS A 689 -21.85 -5.84 0.37
N LYS A 690 -22.40 -4.61 0.33
CA LYS A 690 -22.95 -3.87 1.50
C LYS A 690 -22.05 -3.92 2.74
N LYS A 691 -20.73 -3.89 2.54
CA LYS A 691 -19.72 -3.93 3.59
C LYS A 691 -19.20 -2.52 3.84
N TYR A 692 -18.87 -2.22 5.10
CA TYR A 692 -18.35 -0.93 5.54
C TYR A 692 -19.31 0.25 5.28
N GLY A 693 -18.92 1.45 5.71
CA GLY A 693 -19.54 2.73 5.35
C GLY A 693 -18.53 3.76 4.84
N HIS A 694 -19.00 4.99 4.71
CA HIS A 694 -18.18 6.16 4.37
C HIS A 694 -18.70 7.41 5.09
N TYR A 695 -17.84 8.42 5.26
CA TYR A 695 -18.17 9.68 5.92
C TYR A 695 -17.99 10.86 4.97
N THR A 696 -18.84 11.88 5.13
CA THR A 696 -18.68 13.20 4.46
C THR A 696 -18.98 14.33 5.44
N SER A 697 -18.43 15.52 5.20
CA SER A 697 -18.55 16.66 6.13
C SER A 697 -18.78 17.96 5.39
N THR A 698 -19.64 18.82 5.93
CA THR A 698 -19.89 20.18 5.41
C THR A 698 -18.92 21.22 5.99
N ALA A 699 -17.90 20.80 6.77
CA ALA A 699 -16.91 21.69 7.37
C ALA A 699 -16.01 22.43 6.36
N GLY A 700 -15.89 21.90 5.14
CA GLY A 700 -14.98 22.43 4.12
C GLY A 700 -13.50 22.15 4.45
N PHE A 701 -12.62 23.08 4.09
CA PHE A 701 -11.16 22.93 4.18
C PHE A 701 -10.48 24.15 4.82
N ALA A 702 -11.20 24.87 5.70
CA ALA A 702 -10.72 26.08 6.36
C ALA A 702 -10.13 25.84 7.77
N THR A 703 -10.35 24.66 8.33
CA THR A 703 -9.91 24.20 9.65
C THR A 703 -8.90 23.06 9.49
N ASP A 704 -8.83 22.10 10.42
CA ASP A 704 -8.00 20.89 10.29
C ASP A 704 -8.85 19.63 9.98
N PHE A 705 -8.18 18.50 9.74
CA PHE A 705 -8.85 17.22 9.53
C PHE A 705 -9.63 16.75 10.77
N THR A 706 -9.22 17.15 11.97
CA THR A 706 -9.90 16.82 13.25
C THR A 706 -11.30 17.42 13.28
N ASP A 707 -11.42 18.71 12.95
CA ASP A 707 -12.68 19.43 12.84
C ASP A 707 -13.54 18.92 11.67
N TRP A 708 -12.91 18.59 10.54
CA TRP A 708 -13.59 17.92 9.42
C TRP A 708 -14.24 16.59 9.87
N ARG A 709 -13.48 15.75 10.57
CA ARG A 709 -13.93 14.43 11.07
C ARG A 709 -14.99 14.57 12.17
N ALA A 710 -14.81 15.51 13.11
CA ALA A 710 -15.79 15.77 14.18
C ALA A 710 -17.15 16.25 13.65
N LYS A 711 -17.17 16.90 12.48
CA LYS A 711 -18.37 17.35 11.77
C LYS A 711 -18.84 16.39 10.67
N SER A 712 -18.22 15.20 10.55
CA SER A 712 -18.54 14.25 9.48
C SER A 712 -19.76 13.36 9.83
N GLU A 713 -20.68 13.25 8.88
CA GLU A 713 -21.84 12.35 8.94
C GLU A 713 -21.45 10.97 8.38
N PHE A 714 -21.92 9.90 9.02
CA PHE A 714 -21.75 8.52 8.57
C PHE A 714 -22.85 8.09 7.59
N HIS A 715 -22.45 7.46 6.49
CA HIS A 715 -23.34 6.88 5.51
C HIS A 715 -23.02 5.38 5.33
N PRO A 716 -23.99 4.47 5.52
CA PRO A 716 -23.76 3.04 5.40
C PRO A 716 -23.55 2.60 3.95
N GLY A 717 -22.63 1.66 3.73
CA GLY A 717 -22.30 1.12 2.41
C GLY A 717 -21.20 1.89 1.67
N SER A 718 -20.91 1.43 0.45
CA SER A 718 -19.86 1.96 -0.41
C SER A 718 -20.02 3.45 -0.73
N TRP A 719 -18.89 4.15 -0.86
CA TRP A 719 -18.82 5.52 -1.38
C TRP A 719 -18.99 5.62 -2.91
N TRP A 720 -18.86 4.52 -3.66
CA TRP A 720 -18.89 4.53 -5.13
C TRP A 720 -20.12 5.27 -5.68
N PRO A 721 -21.36 5.05 -5.20
CA PRO A 721 -22.54 5.73 -5.72
C PRO A 721 -22.49 7.25 -5.49
N ARG A 722 -22.01 7.71 -4.32
CA ARG A 722 -21.88 9.13 -4.00
C ARG A 722 -20.82 9.82 -4.88
N TRP A 723 -19.74 9.14 -5.22
CA TRP A 723 -18.78 9.63 -6.22
C TRP A 723 -19.39 9.63 -7.62
N GLY A 724 -20.20 8.62 -7.97
CA GLY A 724 -21.00 8.59 -9.19
C GLY A 724 -21.93 9.80 -9.31
N ASP A 725 -22.71 10.12 -8.27
CA ASP A 725 -23.58 11.31 -8.22
C ASP A 725 -22.77 12.61 -8.45
N TRP A 726 -21.62 12.73 -7.77
CA TRP A 726 -20.71 13.88 -7.91
C TRP A 726 -20.13 14.00 -9.34
N LEU A 727 -19.77 12.87 -9.95
CA LEU A 727 -19.15 12.81 -11.27
C LEU A 727 -20.19 13.02 -12.38
N ALA A 728 -21.40 12.46 -12.26
CA ALA A 728 -22.48 12.60 -13.23
C ALA A 728 -22.85 14.07 -13.46
N GLY A 729 -22.96 14.86 -12.36
CA GLY A 729 -23.15 16.31 -12.42
C GLY A 729 -22.01 17.09 -13.10
N ARG A 730 -20.90 16.43 -13.45
CA ARG A 730 -19.72 16.98 -14.14
C ARG A 730 -19.40 16.22 -15.44
N SER A 731 -20.34 15.44 -15.99
CA SER A 731 -20.06 14.54 -17.13
C SER A 731 -20.84 14.85 -18.43
N GLY A 732 -21.50 16.02 -18.50
CA GLY A 732 -22.22 16.48 -19.69
C GLY A 732 -23.56 15.77 -19.91
N GLY A 733 -24.05 15.78 -21.16
CA GLY A 733 -25.28 15.08 -21.53
C GLY A 733 -25.13 13.55 -21.65
N GLU A 734 -26.19 12.89 -22.10
CA GLU A 734 -26.10 11.53 -22.63
C GLU A 734 -25.85 11.56 -24.14
N VAL A 735 -24.89 10.78 -24.61
CA VAL A 735 -24.62 10.50 -26.03
C VAL A 735 -24.77 9.01 -26.33
N GLN A 736 -24.80 8.63 -27.61
CA GLN A 736 -24.78 7.23 -28.02
C GLN A 736 -23.50 6.54 -27.51
N ALA A 737 -23.61 5.29 -27.05
CA ALA A 737 -22.46 4.54 -26.55
C ALA A 737 -21.33 4.42 -27.59
N ARG A 738 -20.09 4.73 -27.15
CA ARG A 738 -18.87 4.68 -27.95
C ARG A 738 -18.22 3.30 -27.83
N GLU A 739 -18.38 2.45 -28.85
CA GLU A 739 -17.62 1.20 -28.97
C GLU A 739 -16.11 1.51 -29.17
N PRO A 740 -15.18 0.70 -28.62
CA PRO A 740 -13.75 0.85 -28.90
C PRO A 740 -13.41 0.59 -30.37
N GLU A 741 -12.48 1.37 -30.93
CA GLU A 741 -11.90 1.11 -32.25
C GLU A 741 -11.04 -0.18 -32.27
N GLU A 742 -10.73 -0.69 -33.47
CA GLU A 742 -9.74 -1.77 -33.61
C GLU A 742 -8.35 -1.28 -33.17
N GLY A 743 -7.68 -2.08 -32.32
CA GLY A 743 -6.45 -1.69 -31.67
C GLY A 743 -5.46 -2.83 -31.46
N PHE A 744 -4.60 -2.70 -30.45
CA PHE A 744 -3.42 -3.54 -30.22
C PHE A 744 -3.71 -4.88 -29.50
N GLY A 745 -4.98 -5.30 -29.48
CA GLY A 745 -5.49 -6.48 -28.77
C GLY A 745 -6.59 -6.14 -27.74
N PRO A 746 -7.27 -7.16 -27.19
CA PRO A 746 -8.28 -6.96 -26.14
C PRO A 746 -7.66 -6.52 -24.81
N ALA A 747 -8.49 -5.95 -23.94
CA ALA A 747 -8.21 -5.86 -22.51
C ALA A 747 -7.96 -7.28 -21.93
N PRO A 748 -7.07 -7.44 -20.93
CA PRO A 748 -6.39 -6.41 -20.15
C PRO A 748 -5.04 -5.92 -20.73
N GLY A 749 -4.76 -6.19 -22.01
CA GLY A 749 -3.53 -5.78 -22.69
C GLY A 749 -2.36 -6.75 -22.50
N SER A 750 -1.16 -6.32 -22.88
CA SER A 750 0.06 -7.14 -22.85
C SER A 750 0.99 -6.83 -21.68
N TYR A 751 1.12 -5.55 -21.29
CA TYR A 751 2.06 -5.10 -20.26
C TYR A 751 1.67 -5.58 -18.85
N VAL A 752 0.39 -5.86 -18.63
CA VAL A 752 -0.11 -6.41 -17.36
C VAL A 752 0.46 -7.79 -17.03
N HIS A 753 0.83 -8.58 -18.06
CA HIS A 753 1.37 -9.93 -17.89
C HIS A 753 2.89 -9.96 -17.60
N GLU A 754 3.57 -8.81 -17.68
CA GLU A 754 5.01 -8.72 -17.53
C GLU A 754 5.43 -8.87 -16.05
N ARG A 755 6.40 -9.73 -15.79
CA ARG A 755 6.95 -10.01 -14.45
C ARG A 755 8.17 -9.11 -14.20
N SER A 756 8.33 -8.68 -12.95
CA SER A 756 9.39 -7.79 -12.47
C SER A 756 10.74 -8.47 -12.29
#